data_AF-A0A1M3P2J5-F1
#
_entry.id   AF-A0A1M3P2J5-F1
#
_cell.length_a   1.000
_cell.length_b   1.000
_cell.length_c   1.000
_cell.angle_alpha   90.00
_cell.angle_beta   90.00
_cell.angle_gamma   90.00
#
_symmetry.space_group_name_H-M   'P 1'
#
loop_
_entity.id
_entity.type
_entity.pdbx_description
1 polymer ?
#
loop_
_entity_poly.entity_id
_entity_poly.type
_entity_poly.pdbx_seq_one_letter_code
_entity_poly.pdbx_strand_id
1 'polypeptide(L)'
;MLTVTAVADINRSALAIQPQASGRWYAEFLVYGKGDLLASLGIAQAGASLATYVGGDALGYGYRLADGAIHHGGASVATVTAAAKGDIVGVMLDLTTTMPTVTWTRNGLPVNTQTLDSTGPWMLAASLGGSEAYGLRCFLNAGQRAFEYAPDGTDGWFEPSPSIRGLKLANEDWLSDPTDEVPNARYSGLLAGDNNELRAVRSLDFWPWQRGIKSGAMVLTVLDADNAFAEVLARDARDLPVRIGQVNRGQTYADRVNLFSAVIDNVSAVDDLQVQLTCRDPLALLDVPLQRWLIRPDADPASANQPRPILLGACRNVPCVLLDATTYTYAVADAPVLGIGFGRDRGYPYDPAALPPDFTLAPGKLNIVLHAQPQGVMTIDASSVGGQQLPTPTDDILDGAGAPFTGDDGQPPTGWDDVGGDVAEATPVMNSGALEFPLVQVAPTIYARVPVYTSAAVGSIALELDWIDDAGNVVGSMTSVPVTGTHAWDYIDLIDTAPANAVTARLRAPTNNHTGGIIRVGTLEAYYVRYGDHDAIGLTNPSFEDDMTGWSSSSPDWVIGSEKAWAGTKCVKYNGSAGSRLRNAGVAPVTPGQRISANCRISLDTRDGGQMPYGALRITWLDASDHEILPGARSASIAKGDKGNFDLCTVTGTAPAGAVYAVIELESGNGNGNRNGALFDDVKWDFVLEPTGGERTLIDLGDFTMADRWTLGDHWSLQPAGPNGPSGAAYAEHAPGPPGESTAIVAVRAANVRQAVSYLGWAGISAVKVGAGKSYRVAITIDSLPDDGFTYIALATGKTIDSALASWNKAGTYSVTITNTDGVEHPLYLLSIPLSAGGSIVPVPPTVSSVQVMSYDDTYTPDPRDTTPATLQAIKLADYLHEVLDVRGAQAGVIWSQDDAIAIDTATGYAGLGVYLDGGETIAQALDMALASYTACKWADGSGKLRFSRLLEPASVEPAGTIDINAMSGDLVPALDTAPGLTTQMGVRRNWASLSDGDLVEASLNFPLAVRQSMLRDYQQVASTAQPLAGAYRHALYAAPVASCFDQQADGQAEIDRVAALYAVPRWFYAVTVELEALPGLDLGQVWTLEYPKYGLAVGKPVMVIDFEPDLLANTANIILWG
;
A
#
# COMPACT_ATOMS: atom_id res chain seq x y z
N MET A 1 -20.66 35.96 -17.49
CA MET A 1 -21.90 35.54 -16.83
C MET A 1 -23.01 36.51 -17.18
N LEU A 2 -24.13 36.02 -17.72
CA LEU A 2 -25.35 36.81 -17.94
C LEU A 2 -26.31 36.62 -16.77
N THR A 3 -26.96 37.70 -16.31
CA THR A 3 -27.97 37.67 -15.24
C THR A 3 -29.16 38.54 -15.61
N VAL A 4 -30.37 38.08 -15.30
CA VAL A 4 -31.61 38.86 -15.49
C VAL A 4 -31.86 39.69 -14.23
N THR A 5 -31.72 41.02 -14.32
CA THR A 5 -31.83 41.92 -13.15
C THR A 5 -33.27 42.30 -12.77
N ALA A 6 -34.25 41.98 -13.61
CA ALA A 6 -35.67 42.23 -13.41
C ALA A 6 -36.51 41.28 -14.28
N VAL A 7 -37.78 41.04 -13.91
CA VAL A 7 -38.72 40.22 -14.72
C VAL A 7 -38.72 40.69 -16.16
N ALA A 8 -38.49 39.78 -17.10
CA ALA A 8 -38.33 40.11 -18.50
C ALA A 8 -38.58 38.91 -19.41
N ASP A 9 -38.99 39.20 -20.64
CA ASP A 9 -39.07 38.20 -21.70
C ASP A 9 -37.68 37.76 -22.20
N ILE A 10 -37.68 36.82 -23.13
CA ILE A 10 -36.46 36.25 -23.74
C ILE A 10 -35.89 37.14 -24.87
N ASN A 11 -36.54 38.23 -25.26
CA ASN A 11 -36.23 39.01 -26.47
C ASN A 11 -35.02 39.95 -26.29
N ARG A 12 -33.93 39.44 -25.71
CA ARG A 12 -32.68 40.16 -25.48
C ARG A 12 -31.54 39.17 -25.61
N SER A 13 -30.61 39.46 -26.51
CA SER A 13 -29.45 38.62 -26.77
C SER A 13 -28.16 39.35 -26.43
N ALA A 14 -27.17 38.59 -25.96
CA ALA A 14 -25.78 39.03 -25.91
C ALA A 14 -24.98 38.23 -26.93
N LEU A 15 -24.04 38.91 -27.59
CA LEU A 15 -23.06 38.30 -28.48
C LEU A 15 -21.67 38.37 -27.85
N ALA A 16 -20.88 37.33 -28.07
CA ALA A 16 -19.46 37.34 -27.76
C ALA A 16 -18.71 38.32 -28.69
N ILE A 17 -17.60 38.86 -28.19
CA ILE A 17 -16.83 39.92 -28.89
C ILE A 17 -15.88 39.31 -29.94
N GLN A 18 -15.48 38.05 -29.79
CA GLN A 18 -14.60 37.34 -30.71
C GLN A 18 -15.41 36.53 -31.74
N PRO A 19 -15.42 36.92 -33.02
CA PRO A 19 -15.98 36.13 -34.10
C PRO A 19 -15.01 35.08 -34.62
N GLN A 20 -15.55 33.97 -35.13
CA GLN A 20 -14.81 32.90 -35.79
C GLN A 20 -15.23 32.70 -37.24
N ALA A 21 -14.25 32.49 -38.13
CA ALA A 21 -14.44 32.38 -39.58
C ALA A 21 -13.77 31.14 -40.23
N SER A 22 -13.04 30.35 -39.44
CA SER A 22 -12.36 29.11 -39.87
C SER A 22 -12.11 28.22 -38.66
N GLY A 23 -11.95 26.89 -38.82
CA GLY A 23 -11.61 25.98 -37.73
C GLY A 23 -12.82 25.32 -37.05
N ARG A 24 -12.58 24.60 -35.94
CA ARG A 24 -13.61 23.96 -35.11
C ARG A 24 -13.58 24.53 -33.71
N TRP A 25 -14.72 25.04 -33.25
CA TRP A 25 -14.83 25.78 -32.01
C TRP A 25 -15.92 25.23 -31.11
N TYR A 26 -15.66 25.12 -29.82
CA TYR A 26 -16.59 24.59 -28.82
C TYR A 26 -16.73 25.52 -27.62
N ALA A 27 -17.96 25.62 -27.11
CA ALA A 27 -18.26 26.32 -25.88
C ALA A 27 -19.42 25.65 -25.13
N GLU A 28 -19.42 25.78 -23.81
CA GLU A 28 -20.43 25.24 -22.92
C GLU A 28 -21.19 26.34 -22.20
N PHE A 29 -22.50 26.17 -22.14
CA PHE A 29 -23.40 27.04 -21.43
C PHE A 29 -24.10 26.27 -20.31
N LEU A 30 -24.26 26.93 -19.17
CA LEU A 30 -25.00 26.42 -18.03
C LEU A 30 -26.02 27.46 -17.61
N VAL A 31 -27.31 27.11 -17.73
CA VAL A 31 -28.42 27.94 -17.27
C VAL A 31 -28.94 27.37 -15.95
N TYR A 32 -28.97 28.21 -14.92
CA TYR A 32 -29.28 27.78 -13.55
C TYR A 32 -29.97 28.89 -12.74
N GLY A 33 -30.48 28.53 -11.56
CA GLY A 33 -31.14 29.45 -10.62
C GLY A 33 -32.65 29.26 -10.50
N LYS A 34 -33.35 30.34 -10.12
CA LYS A 34 -34.79 30.35 -9.77
C LYS A 34 -35.66 30.89 -10.91
N GLY A 35 -36.96 30.61 -10.85
CA GLY A 35 -37.93 30.95 -11.89
C GLY A 35 -37.96 29.97 -13.07
N ASP A 36 -38.72 30.34 -14.11
CA ASP A 36 -38.96 29.55 -15.32
C ASP A 36 -37.72 29.55 -16.22
N LEU A 37 -37.45 28.41 -16.89
CA LEU A 37 -36.34 28.30 -17.83
C LEU A 37 -36.67 29.04 -19.13
N LEU A 38 -36.19 30.27 -19.27
CA LEU A 38 -36.38 31.11 -20.44
C LEU A 38 -35.03 31.46 -21.06
N ALA A 39 -34.47 30.56 -21.87
CA ALA A 39 -33.16 30.75 -22.49
C ALA A 39 -33.09 30.22 -23.93
N SER A 40 -32.31 30.91 -24.78
CA SER A 40 -31.95 30.47 -26.13
C SER A 40 -30.43 30.59 -26.31
N LEU A 41 -29.76 29.50 -26.68
CA LEU A 41 -28.30 29.42 -26.75
C LEU A 41 -27.82 28.99 -28.13
N GLY A 42 -26.78 29.61 -28.67
CA GLY A 42 -26.23 29.18 -29.95
C GLY A 42 -25.23 30.18 -30.53
N ILE A 43 -25.39 30.48 -31.82
CA ILE A 43 -24.49 31.36 -32.57
C ILE A 43 -25.27 32.41 -33.35
N ALA A 44 -24.62 33.54 -33.60
CA ALA A 44 -25.17 34.62 -34.40
C ALA A 44 -24.05 35.38 -35.15
N GLN A 45 -24.40 36.07 -36.23
CA GLN A 45 -23.49 37.01 -36.90
C GLN A 45 -23.56 38.38 -36.22
N ALA A 46 -22.53 39.22 -36.42
CA ALA A 46 -22.44 40.54 -35.80
C ALA A 46 -23.63 41.48 -36.10
N GLY A 47 -24.35 41.24 -37.21
CA GLY A 47 -25.55 42.00 -37.60
C GLY A 47 -26.87 41.49 -37.01
N ALA A 48 -26.86 40.42 -36.22
CA ALA A 48 -28.07 39.87 -35.61
C ALA A 48 -28.70 40.87 -34.62
N SER A 49 -30.03 40.88 -34.55
CA SER A 49 -30.79 41.75 -33.68
C SER A 49 -30.63 41.35 -32.21
N LEU A 50 -30.11 42.27 -31.39
CA LEU A 50 -30.04 42.10 -29.94
C LEU A 50 -31.40 42.23 -29.23
N ALA A 51 -32.43 42.70 -29.95
CA ALA A 51 -33.78 42.94 -29.43
C ALA A 51 -34.74 41.74 -29.65
N THR A 52 -34.19 40.59 -30.02
CA THR A 52 -34.90 39.31 -30.12
C THR A 52 -34.06 38.21 -29.47
N TYR A 53 -34.59 36.99 -29.40
CA TYR A 53 -33.86 35.82 -28.89
C TYR A 53 -32.88 35.26 -29.94
N VAL A 54 -31.85 34.50 -29.54
CA VAL A 54 -30.91 33.85 -30.46
C VAL A 54 -31.69 32.88 -31.36
N GLY A 55 -31.55 33.03 -32.68
CA GLY A 55 -32.38 32.33 -33.68
C GLY A 55 -33.68 33.06 -34.05
N GLY A 56 -33.94 34.22 -33.46
CA GLY A 56 -35.13 35.06 -33.68
C GLY A 56 -35.13 35.84 -34.99
N ASP A 57 -33.99 35.88 -35.70
CA ASP A 57 -33.82 36.41 -37.05
C ASP A 57 -33.00 35.46 -37.93
N ALA A 58 -32.80 35.81 -39.19
CA ALA A 58 -32.10 34.97 -40.16
C ALA A 58 -30.56 34.97 -39.99
N LEU A 59 -30.02 35.73 -39.04
CA LEU A 59 -28.58 35.87 -38.82
C LEU A 59 -28.09 35.09 -37.59
N GLY A 60 -28.96 34.29 -36.97
CA GLY A 60 -28.61 33.45 -35.83
C GLY A 60 -29.31 32.10 -35.84
N TYR A 61 -28.75 31.19 -35.06
CA TYR A 61 -29.29 29.86 -34.78
C TYR A 61 -29.26 29.66 -33.26
N GLY A 62 -30.39 29.30 -32.66
CA GLY A 62 -30.50 29.18 -31.21
C GLY A 62 -31.34 28.00 -30.75
N TYR A 63 -30.88 27.33 -29.70
CA TYR A 63 -31.60 26.27 -29.03
C TYR A 63 -32.43 26.84 -27.87
N ARG A 64 -33.75 26.85 -28.04
CA ARG A 64 -34.75 27.17 -26.99
C ARG A 64 -34.82 26.02 -26.00
N LEU A 65 -34.25 26.23 -24.82
CA LEU A 65 -34.00 25.14 -23.87
C LEU A 65 -35.28 24.48 -23.35
N ALA A 66 -36.23 25.25 -22.85
CA ALA A 66 -37.47 24.71 -22.27
C ALA A 66 -38.42 24.11 -23.31
N ASP A 67 -38.43 24.68 -24.52
CA ASP A 67 -39.35 24.27 -25.59
C ASP A 67 -38.82 23.04 -26.36
N GLY A 68 -37.52 22.73 -26.26
CA GLY A 68 -36.92 21.68 -27.07
C GLY A 68 -36.90 22.02 -28.55
N ALA A 69 -36.59 23.27 -28.93
CA ALA A 69 -36.68 23.71 -30.32
C ALA A 69 -35.42 24.44 -30.79
N ILE A 70 -34.94 24.10 -31.98
CA ILE A 70 -33.88 24.86 -32.66
C ILE A 70 -34.55 25.92 -33.53
N HIS A 71 -34.21 27.18 -33.31
CA HIS A 71 -34.78 28.32 -34.01
C HIS A 71 -33.78 28.97 -34.96
N HIS A 72 -34.29 29.37 -36.13
CA HIS A 72 -33.61 30.21 -37.12
C HIS A 72 -34.66 31.02 -37.88
N GLY A 73 -34.40 32.29 -38.18
CA GLY A 73 -35.37 33.14 -38.87
C GLY A 73 -36.64 33.44 -38.07
N GLY A 74 -36.62 33.26 -36.74
CA GLY A 74 -37.79 33.40 -35.88
C GLY A 74 -38.74 32.20 -35.87
N ALA A 75 -38.41 31.11 -36.57
CA ALA A 75 -39.20 29.88 -36.63
C ALA A 75 -38.42 28.69 -36.08
N SER A 76 -39.15 27.70 -35.53
CA SER A 76 -38.58 26.40 -35.15
C SER A 76 -38.26 25.60 -36.40
N VAL A 77 -36.97 25.31 -36.63
CA VAL A 77 -36.46 24.52 -37.76
C VAL A 77 -36.21 23.06 -37.40
N ALA A 78 -36.10 22.74 -36.10
CA ALA A 78 -36.06 21.38 -35.60
C ALA A 78 -36.65 21.28 -34.19
N THR A 79 -37.20 20.13 -33.82
CA THR A 79 -37.62 19.79 -32.45
C THR A 79 -36.67 18.75 -31.89
N VAL A 80 -36.19 18.99 -30.68
CA VAL A 80 -35.18 18.22 -29.96
C VAL A 80 -35.62 17.99 -28.52
N THR A 81 -34.90 17.16 -27.79
CA THR A 81 -35.17 16.94 -26.36
C THR A 81 -34.92 18.22 -25.57
N ALA A 82 -35.96 18.77 -24.92
CA ALA A 82 -35.86 19.93 -24.05
C ALA A 82 -34.80 19.75 -22.94
N ALA A 83 -34.11 20.84 -22.61
CA ALA A 83 -33.13 20.89 -21.53
C ALA A 83 -33.76 21.40 -20.23
N ALA A 84 -33.18 21.02 -19.10
CA ALA A 84 -33.51 21.48 -17.78
C ALA A 84 -32.45 22.48 -17.25
N LYS A 85 -32.79 23.19 -16.19
CA LYS A 85 -31.79 23.96 -15.43
C LYS A 85 -30.74 22.99 -14.87
N GLY A 86 -29.46 23.35 -14.96
CA GLY A 86 -28.35 22.49 -14.54
C GLY A 86 -27.76 21.60 -15.63
N ASP A 87 -28.45 21.43 -16.78
CA ASP A 87 -27.87 20.75 -17.93
C ASP A 87 -26.78 21.60 -18.58
N ILE A 88 -25.69 20.95 -18.99
CA ILE A 88 -24.62 21.57 -19.78
C ILE A 88 -25.02 21.51 -21.25
N VAL A 89 -25.16 22.68 -21.86
CA VAL A 89 -25.48 22.82 -23.29
C VAL A 89 -24.21 23.19 -24.03
N GLY A 90 -23.67 22.24 -24.79
CA GLY A 90 -22.52 22.50 -25.67
C GLY A 90 -22.97 23.07 -27.00
N VAL A 91 -22.19 23.99 -27.55
CA VAL A 91 -22.36 24.58 -28.88
C VAL A 91 -21.06 24.38 -29.65
N MET A 92 -21.08 23.49 -30.64
CA MET A 92 -19.94 23.16 -31.50
C MET A 92 -20.13 23.77 -32.88
N LEU A 93 -19.21 24.62 -33.30
CA LEU A 93 -19.15 25.26 -34.60
C LEU A 93 -18.05 24.62 -35.44
N ASP A 94 -18.39 24.00 -36.57
CA ASP A 94 -17.42 23.44 -37.52
C ASP A 94 -17.42 24.24 -38.83
N LEU A 95 -16.32 24.95 -39.07
CA LEU A 95 -16.05 25.75 -40.28
C LEU A 95 -14.96 25.13 -41.17
N THR A 96 -14.58 23.87 -40.93
CA THR A 96 -13.51 23.18 -41.69
C THR A 96 -13.99 22.55 -43.00
N THR A 97 -15.30 22.40 -43.16
CA THR A 97 -15.92 21.78 -44.33
C THR A 97 -16.46 22.84 -45.30
N THR A 98 -16.75 22.43 -46.54
CA THR A 98 -17.44 23.29 -47.52
C THR A 98 -18.90 23.57 -47.17
N MET A 99 -19.47 22.84 -46.21
CA MET A 99 -20.81 23.02 -45.66
C MET A 99 -20.71 23.20 -44.15
N PRO A 100 -20.41 24.42 -43.66
CA PRO A 100 -20.19 24.67 -42.25
C PRO A 100 -21.41 24.26 -41.42
N THR A 101 -21.20 23.82 -40.18
CA THR A 101 -22.28 23.34 -39.32
C THR A 101 -22.20 23.89 -37.90
N VAL A 102 -23.35 23.91 -37.22
CA VAL A 102 -23.44 24.09 -35.77
C VAL A 102 -24.15 22.89 -35.16
N THR A 103 -23.59 22.34 -34.09
CA THR A 103 -24.16 21.21 -33.34
C THR A 103 -24.40 21.63 -31.91
N TRP A 104 -25.56 21.30 -31.37
CA TRP A 104 -25.85 21.43 -29.95
C TRP A 104 -25.72 20.07 -29.28
N THR A 105 -25.15 20.06 -28.08
CA THR A 105 -25.10 18.88 -27.20
C THR A 105 -25.79 19.18 -25.88
N ARG A 106 -26.28 18.15 -25.20
CA ARG A 106 -26.83 18.20 -23.84
C ARG A 106 -26.11 17.15 -23.01
N ASN A 107 -25.39 17.59 -21.98
CA ASN A 107 -24.54 16.73 -21.13
C ASN A 107 -23.64 15.80 -21.97
N GLY A 108 -22.96 16.40 -22.96
CA GLY A 108 -22.06 15.71 -23.89
C GLY A 108 -22.73 14.97 -25.06
N LEU A 109 -24.04 14.71 -25.01
CA LEU A 109 -24.74 13.99 -26.07
C LEU A 109 -25.26 14.96 -27.16
N PRO A 110 -24.92 14.78 -28.44
CA PRO A 110 -25.46 15.60 -29.53
C PRO A 110 -26.99 15.53 -29.59
N VAL A 111 -27.66 16.67 -29.64
CA VAL A 111 -29.13 16.76 -29.76
C VAL A 111 -29.59 17.17 -31.15
N ASN A 112 -28.83 18.00 -31.86
CA ASN A 112 -29.11 18.38 -33.25
C ASN A 112 -27.90 19.06 -33.92
N THR A 113 -27.78 18.91 -35.25
CA THR A 113 -26.85 19.64 -36.11
C THR A 113 -27.61 20.43 -37.17
N GLN A 114 -27.22 21.67 -37.44
CA GLN A 114 -27.72 22.49 -38.54
C GLN A 114 -26.58 22.86 -39.49
N THR A 115 -26.88 22.88 -40.78
CA THR A 115 -25.98 23.46 -41.79
C THR A 115 -26.13 24.97 -41.80
N LEU A 116 -25.00 25.68 -41.90
CA LEU A 116 -24.94 27.13 -41.88
C LEU A 116 -24.94 27.70 -43.30
N ASP A 117 -25.57 28.87 -43.46
CA ASP A 117 -25.74 29.53 -44.76
C ASP A 117 -24.47 30.25 -45.27
N SER A 118 -23.44 30.34 -44.42
CA SER A 118 -22.15 30.95 -44.74
C SER A 118 -21.06 30.48 -43.77
N THR A 119 -19.80 30.70 -44.14
CA THR A 119 -18.63 30.39 -43.29
C THR A 119 -18.38 31.41 -42.17
N GLY A 120 -19.24 32.42 -42.00
CA GLY A 120 -19.12 33.42 -40.93
C GLY A 120 -18.67 34.81 -41.42
N PRO A 121 -18.23 35.69 -40.52
CA PRO A 121 -17.89 35.43 -39.11
C PRO A 121 -19.11 35.09 -38.23
N TRP A 122 -18.99 34.04 -37.42
CA TRP A 122 -19.98 33.61 -36.43
C TRP A 122 -19.50 33.92 -35.01
N MET A 123 -20.41 34.30 -34.12
CA MET A 123 -20.16 34.63 -32.72
C MET A 123 -21.03 33.75 -31.82
N LEU A 124 -20.54 33.40 -30.63
CA LEU A 124 -21.40 32.82 -29.59
C LEU A 124 -22.48 33.82 -29.20
N ALA A 125 -23.69 33.32 -28.97
CA ALA A 125 -24.82 34.13 -28.58
C ALA A 125 -25.68 33.44 -27.53
N ALA A 126 -26.22 34.22 -26.60
CA ALA A 126 -27.15 33.74 -25.58
C ALA A 126 -28.26 34.77 -25.32
N SER A 127 -29.49 34.27 -25.15
CA SER A 127 -30.63 35.04 -24.64
C SER A 127 -31.08 34.48 -23.31
N LEU A 128 -31.46 35.37 -22.41
CA LEU A 128 -31.95 35.02 -21.08
C LEU A 128 -33.13 35.92 -20.70
N GLY A 129 -34.29 35.31 -20.49
CA GLY A 129 -35.45 35.89 -19.84
C GLY A 129 -35.57 35.41 -18.39
N GLY A 130 -36.56 35.91 -17.67
CA GLY A 130 -36.78 35.47 -16.29
C GLY A 130 -38.12 35.93 -15.72
N SER A 131 -38.79 35.02 -15.02
CA SER A 131 -40.02 35.32 -14.26
C SER A 131 -39.74 35.95 -12.89
N GLU A 132 -38.47 35.99 -12.46
CA GLU A 132 -38.01 36.58 -11.20
C GLU A 132 -36.76 37.45 -11.41
N ALA A 133 -36.66 38.55 -10.67
CA ALA A 133 -35.45 39.38 -10.66
C ALA A 133 -34.28 38.63 -10.01
N TYR A 134 -33.12 38.63 -10.67
CA TYR A 134 -31.90 37.90 -10.28
C TYR A 134 -32.06 36.38 -10.16
N GLY A 135 -33.18 35.84 -10.67
CA GLY A 135 -33.54 34.42 -10.55
C GLY A 135 -32.67 33.55 -11.46
N LEU A 136 -32.79 33.75 -12.78
CA LEU A 136 -32.11 32.93 -13.78
C LEU A 136 -30.75 33.53 -14.17
N ARG A 137 -29.75 32.65 -14.32
CA ARG A 137 -28.36 32.98 -14.63
C ARG A 137 -27.85 32.09 -15.76
N CYS A 138 -26.95 32.63 -16.58
CA CYS A 138 -26.27 31.87 -17.63
C CYS A 138 -24.75 32.03 -17.48
N PHE A 139 -24.08 30.91 -17.28
CA PHE A 139 -22.63 30.79 -17.27
C PHE A 139 -22.14 30.29 -18.65
N LEU A 140 -20.98 30.77 -19.07
CA LEU A 140 -20.34 30.42 -20.34
C LEU A 140 -18.90 29.97 -20.05
N ASN A 141 -18.56 28.76 -20.46
CA ASN A 141 -17.19 28.32 -20.65
C ASN A 141 -16.87 28.34 -22.14
N ALA A 142 -15.96 29.21 -22.55
CA ALA A 142 -15.46 29.35 -23.91
C ALA A 142 -14.06 28.71 -24.07
N GLY A 143 -13.62 27.88 -23.12
CA GLY A 143 -12.29 27.28 -23.11
C GLY A 143 -11.27 28.01 -22.23
N GLN A 144 -11.70 29.04 -21.50
CA GLN A 144 -10.87 29.66 -20.45
C GLN A 144 -10.65 28.72 -19.24
N ARG A 145 -11.51 27.70 -19.09
CA ARG A 145 -11.45 26.63 -18.09
C ARG A 145 -11.67 25.29 -18.81
N ALA A 146 -11.28 24.19 -18.16
CA ALA A 146 -11.60 22.85 -18.65
C ALA A 146 -13.11 22.71 -18.88
N PHE A 147 -13.48 22.10 -20.01
CA PHE A 147 -14.88 21.80 -20.35
C PHE A 147 -15.34 20.55 -19.61
N GLU A 148 -16.64 20.47 -19.31
CA GLU A 148 -17.23 19.28 -18.68
C GLU A 148 -17.42 18.13 -19.67
N TYR A 149 -17.69 18.47 -20.94
CA TYR A 149 -17.97 17.52 -22.01
C TYR A 149 -17.31 17.97 -23.32
N ALA A 150 -15.99 18.20 -23.30
CA ALA A 150 -15.26 18.61 -24.50
C ALA A 150 -15.31 17.52 -25.59
N PRO A 151 -15.70 17.85 -26.84
CA PRO A 151 -15.51 16.96 -27.98
C PRO A 151 -14.03 16.91 -28.41
N ASP A 152 -13.55 15.73 -28.79
CA ASP A 152 -12.18 15.54 -29.26
C ASP A 152 -11.82 16.45 -30.44
N GLY A 153 -10.64 17.07 -30.38
CA GLY A 153 -10.10 17.88 -31.47
C GLY A 153 -10.85 19.19 -31.74
N THR A 154 -11.45 19.78 -30.71
CA THR A 154 -12.10 21.10 -30.79
C THR A 154 -11.36 22.14 -29.95
N ASP A 155 -11.25 23.36 -30.47
CA ASP A 155 -10.65 24.47 -29.74
C ASP A 155 -11.73 25.25 -28.98
N GLY A 156 -11.34 25.86 -27.86
CA GLY A 156 -12.19 26.83 -27.17
C GLY A 156 -12.24 28.15 -27.92
N TRP A 157 -13.35 28.88 -27.81
CA TRP A 157 -13.48 30.25 -28.31
C TRP A 157 -12.56 31.29 -27.64
N PHE A 158 -11.90 30.91 -26.54
CA PHE A 158 -10.92 31.74 -25.84
C PHE A 158 -9.54 31.62 -26.49
N GLU A 159 -9.07 32.70 -27.11
CA GLU A 159 -7.71 32.76 -27.68
C GLU A 159 -6.71 33.41 -26.70
N PRO A 160 -5.51 32.81 -26.50
CA PRO A 160 -4.40 33.48 -25.83
C PRO A 160 -3.84 34.63 -26.68
N SER A 161 -2.98 35.48 -26.08
CA SER A 161 -2.37 36.62 -26.76
C SER A 161 -1.68 36.18 -28.08
N PRO A 162 -1.85 36.93 -29.19
CA PRO A 162 -1.29 36.57 -30.48
C PRO A 162 0.24 36.57 -30.45
N SER A 163 0.86 35.63 -31.17
CA SER A 163 2.32 35.51 -31.27
C SER A 163 2.97 36.80 -31.78
N ILE A 164 3.98 37.28 -31.07
CA ILE A 164 4.83 38.41 -31.49
C ILE A 164 5.92 37.89 -32.43
N ARG A 165 6.34 38.71 -33.40
CA ARG A 165 7.49 38.39 -34.26
C ARG A 165 8.75 38.10 -33.44
N GLY A 166 9.37 36.94 -33.67
CA GLY A 166 10.66 36.60 -33.06
C GLY A 166 11.78 37.53 -33.55
N LEU A 167 12.55 38.07 -32.60
CA LEU A 167 13.73 38.89 -32.86
C LEU A 167 15.01 38.05 -32.76
N LYS A 168 16.00 38.37 -33.60
CA LYS A 168 17.31 37.70 -33.65
C LYS A 168 18.41 38.73 -33.43
N LEU A 169 19.09 38.61 -32.30
CA LEU A 169 20.06 39.59 -31.81
C LEU A 169 21.42 38.92 -31.61
N ALA A 170 22.48 39.70 -31.75
CA ALA A 170 23.86 39.29 -31.50
C ALA A 170 24.69 40.49 -31.02
N ASN A 171 25.89 40.23 -30.51
CA ASN A 171 26.88 41.25 -30.16
C ASN A 171 27.54 41.88 -31.40
N GLU A 172 27.59 41.14 -32.51
CA GLU A 172 27.98 41.63 -33.83
C GLU A 172 27.01 41.11 -34.90
N ASP A 173 26.91 41.79 -36.04
CA ASP A 173 26.07 41.32 -37.15
C ASP A 173 26.53 39.92 -37.61
N TRP A 174 25.63 38.94 -37.55
CA TRP A 174 25.89 37.56 -37.95
C TRP A 174 24.81 37.04 -38.91
N LEU A 175 25.23 36.22 -39.87
CA LEU A 175 24.35 35.63 -40.88
C LEU A 175 24.65 34.14 -40.96
N SER A 176 23.63 33.31 -40.75
CA SER A 176 23.78 31.85 -40.89
C SER A 176 23.98 31.44 -42.35
N ASP A 177 24.65 30.31 -42.56
CA ASP A 177 24.98 29.80 -43.88
C ASP A 177 23.71 29.38 -44.67
N PRO A 178 23.67 29.46 -46.01
CA PRO A 178 22.55 28.96 -46.81
C PRO A 178 22.23 27.46 -46.63
N THR A 179 23.18 26.67 -46.14
CA THR A 179 23.04 25.22 -45.90
C THR A 179 22.82 24.86 -44.43
N ASP A 180 22.70 25.86 -43.56
CA ASP A 180 22.53 25.70 -42.12
C ASP A 180 21.12 25.17 -41.73
N GLU A 181 20.94 24.77 -40.46
CA GLU A 181 19.62 24.37 -39.93
C GLU A 181 18.60 25.51 -40.02
N VAL A 182 19.09 26.74 -39.86
CA VAL A 182 18.30 27.96 -40.04
C VAL A 182 18.93 28.76 -41.19
N PRO A 183 18.63 28.46 -42.47
CA PRO A 183 19.30 29.07 -43.60
C PRO A 183 19.10 30.59 -43.70
N ASN A 184 20.17 31.33 -44.03
CA ASN A 184 20.14 32.77 -44.35
C ASN A 184 19.45 33.66 -43.29
N ALA A 185 19.49 33.26 -42.01
CA ALA A 185 18.93 34.03 -40.92
C ALA A 185 19.93 35.09 -40.45
N ARG A 186 19.50 36.35 -40.53
CA ARG A 186 20.26 37.49 -40.01
C ARG A 186 20.00 37.66 -38.51
N TYR A 187 21.08 37.79 -37.75
CA TYR A 187 21.14 38.19 -36.36
C TYR A 187 21.77 39.58 -36.31
N SER A 188 21.04 40.56 -35.78
CA SER A 188 21.46 41.96 -35.78
C SER A 188 22.36 42.24 -34.58
N GLY A 189 23.49 42.91 -34.80
CA GLY A 189 24.47 43.35 -33.81
C GLY A 189 23.96 44.49 -32.92
N LEU A 190 22.92 44.23 -32.13
CA LEU A 190 22.19 45.24 -31.35
C LEU A 190 22.38 45.12 -29.84
N LEU A 191 23.11 44.12 -29.34
CA LEU A 191 23.36 43.98 -27.90
C LEU A 191 24.26 45.12 -27.40
N ALA A 192 23.85 45.84 -26.35
CA ALA A 192 24.66 46.87 -25.73
C ALA A 192 25.73 46.22 -24.81
N GLY A 193 27.00 46.57 -24.99
CA GLY A 193 28.14 45.85 -24.40
C GLY A 193 28.57 46.33 -23.01
N ASP A 194 27.72 46.21 -21.99
CA ASP A 194 28.10 46.48 -20.59
C ASP A 194 28.30 45.17 -19.79
N ASN A 195 29.40 45.07 -19.03
CA ASN A 195 29.88 43.85 -18.33
C ASN A 195 29.00 43.34 -17.16
N ASN A 196 27.82 43.94 -16.92
CA ASN A 196 26.88 43.50 -15.90
C ASN A 196 25.55 42.99 -16.50
N GLU A 197 25.43 42.98 -17.82
CA GLU A 197 24.26 42.47 -18.54
C GLU A 197 24.47 40.97 -18.85
N LEU A 198 23.38 40.20 -19.00
CA LEU A 198 23.43 38.74 -19.24
C LEU A 198 24.06 37.89 -18.13
N ARG A 199 23.88 38.28 -16.86
CA ARG A 199 24.15 37.39 -15.73
C ARG A 199 22.93 36.55 -15.40
N ALA A 200 23.11 35.24 -15.35
CA ALA A 200 22.10 34.32 -14.84
C ALA A 200 22.44 33.89 -13.42
N VAL A 201 21.42 33.62 -12.62
CA VAL A 201 21.58 33.05 -11.27
C VAL A 201 20.66 31.86 -11.18
N ARG A 202 21.24 30.67 -11.08
CA ARG A 202 20.51 29.41 -10.86
C ARG A 202 21.12 28.69 -9.67
N SER A 203 20.27 28.03 -8.88
CA SER A 203 20.71 27.24 -7.73
C SER A 203 19.77 26.10 -7.39
N LEU A 204 20.30 25.09 -6.72
CA LEU A 204 19.60 23.95 -6.15
C LEU A 204 19.52 24.13 -4.63
N ASP A 205 18.34 23.85 -4.07
CA ASP A 205 18.16 23.76 -2.62
C ASP A 205 17.39 22.49 -2.28
N PHE A 206 17.99 21.62 -1.46
CA PHE A 206 17.33 20.46 -0.90
C PHE A 206 16.88 20.78 0.53
N TRP A 207 15.79 20.14 0.96
CA TRP A 207 15.20 20.39 2.27
C TRP A 207 16.16 20.31 3.48
N PRO A 208 17.24 19.48 3.49
CA PRO A 208 18.18 19.47 4.63
C PRO A 208 18.95 20.79 4.77
N TRP A 209 19.20 21.50 3.67
CA TRP A 209 20.05 22.68 3.64
C TRP A 209 19.30 23.97 4.03
N GLN A 210 18.02 24.10 3.66
CA GLN A 210 17.20 25.30 3.87
C GLN A 210 17.92 26.60 3.46
N ARG A 211 18.66 26.58 2.33
CA ARG A 211 19.39 27.76 1.86
C ARG A 211 18.47 28.76 1.14
N GLY A 212 17.33 28.30 0.66
CA GLY A 212 16.47 29.01 -0.27
C GLY A 212 17.01 28.94 -1.69
N ILE A 213 16.12 28.90 -2.67
CA ILE A 213 16.48 29.00 -4.09
C ILE A 213 16.83 30.46 -4.38
N LYS A 214 18.04 30.68 -4.90
CA LYS A 214 18.39 31.93 -5.58
C LYS A 214 17.90 31.86 -7.02
N SER A 215 17.06 32.83 -7.39
CA SER A 215 16.70 33.13 -8.76
C SER A 215 16.91 34.61 -8.98
N GLY A 216 17.76 34.95 -9.96
CA GLY A 216 18.06 36.33 -10.33
C GLY A 216 17.41 36.69 -11.66
N ALA A 217 16.96 37.94 -11.79
CA ALA A 217 16.53 38.46 -13.08
C ALA A 217 17.76 38.74 -13.95
N MET A 218 17.75 38.24 -15.17
CA MET A 218 18.74 38.59 -16.19
C MET A 218 18.27 39.84 -16.91
N VAL A 219 19.14 40.84 -17.06
CA VAL A 219 18.85 42.07 -17.79
C VAL A 219 19.59 42.05 -19.12
N LEU A 220 18.88 42.43 -20.18
CA LEU A 220 19.42 42.59 -21.52
C LEU A 220 19.06 43.98 -22.05
N THR A 221 20.07 44.81 -22.32
CA THR A 221 19.88 46.10 -22.98
C THR A 221 20.26 45.98 -24.45
N VAL A 222 19.43 46.56 -25.31
CA VAL A 222 19.59 46.52 -26.77
C VAL A 222 19.52 47.92 -27.34
N LEU A 223 20.31 48.17 -28.38
CA LEU A 223 20.24 49.36 -29.21
C LEU A 223 19.08 49.21 -30.21
N ASP A 224 18.14 50.16 -30.23
CA ASP A 224 16.95 50.13 -31.09
C ASP A 224 16.80 51.38 -31.97
N ALA A 225 17.88 51.79 -32.64
CA ALA A 225 17.86 52.97 -33.52
C ALA A 225 16.89 52.83 -34.72
N ASP A 226 16.59 51.59 -35.14
CA ASP A 226 15.72 51.28 -36.29
C ASP A 226 14.28 50.91 -35.87
N ASN A 227 13.93 51.05 -34.58
CA ASN A 227 12.60 50.76 -34.03
C ASN A 227 12.11 49.31 -34.31
N ALA A 228 13.04 48.35 -34.25
CA ALA A 228 12.78 46.93 -34.43
C ALA A 228 11.97 46.31 -33.28
N PHE A 229 11.98 46.92 -32.08
CA PHE A 229 11.24 46.44 -30.90
C PHE A 229 9.84 47.04 -30.77
N ALA A 230 9.39 47.87 -31.71
CA ALA A 230 8.08 48.52 -31.67
C ALA A 230 6.90 47.55 -31.40
N GLU A 231 6.91 46.38 -32.03
CA GLU A 231 5.87 45.37 -31.83
C GLU A 231 5.93 44.72 -30.45
N VAL A 232 7.15 44.44 -29.96
CA VAL A 232 7.40 43.84 -28.64
C VAL A 232 7.00 44.81 -27.53
N LEU A 233 7.27 46.11 -27.71
CA LEU A 233 6.88 47.18 -26.77
C LEU A 233 5.37 47.47 -26.78
N ALA A 234 4.70 47.31 -27.92
CA ALA A 234 3.28 47.63 -28.06
C ALA A 234 2.35 46.48 -27.66
N ARG A 235 2.87 45.26 -27.50
CA ARG A 235 2.11 44.05 -27.19
C ARG A 235 2.54 43.44 -25.86
N ASP A 236 1.76 42.48 -25.38
CA ASP A 236 2.13 41.70 -24.21
C ASP A 236 3.18 40.65 -24.57
N ALA A 237 4.45 40.98 -24.29
CA ALA A 237 5.59 40.13 -24.56
C ALA A 237 5.96 39.24 -23.36
N ARG A 238 5.20 39.30 -22.26
CA ARG A 238 5.49 38.52 -21.06
C ARG A 238 5.44 37.02 -21.34
N ASP A 239 6.27 36.27 -20.65
CA ASP A 239 6.41 34.82 -20.72
C ASP A 239 6.89 34.27 -22.08
N LEU A 240 7.23 35.14 -23.03
CA LEU A 240 7.85 34.72 -24.28
C LEU A 240 9.29 34.23 -24.06
N PRO A 241 9.71 33.17 -24.78
CA PRO A 241 11.02 32.56 -24.57
C PRO A 241 12.15 33.41 -25.15
N VAL A 242 13.25 33.50 -24.39
CA VAL A 242 14.54 34.07 -24.79
C VAL A 242 15.57 32.97 -24.76
N ARG A 243 16.28 32.75 -25.88
CA ARG A 243 17.34 31.74 -25.99
C ARG A 243 18.66 32.42 -26.27
N ILE A 244 19.66 32.14 -25.44
CA ILE A 244 21.00 32.70 -25.55
C ILE A 244 21.96 31.55 -25.80
N GLY A 245 22.77 31.70 -26.85
CA GLY A 245 23.81 30.76 -27.18
C GLY A 245 25.02 31.47 -27.76
N GLN A 246 26.12 30.74 -27.83
CA GLN A 246 27.38 31.21 -28.41
C GLN A 246 27.72 30.37 -29.63
N VAL A 247 28.22 31.05 -30.66
CA VAL A 247 28.77 30.43 -31.87
C VAL A 247 30.08 31.13 -32.18
N ASN A 248 31.14 30.37 -32.47
CA ASN A 248 32.39 30.99 -32.87
C ASN A 248 32.33 31.43 -34.34
N ARG A 249 33.15 32.41 -34.69
CA ARG A 249 33.21 32.94 -36.05
C ARG A 249 33.55 31.82 -37.05
N GLY A 250 32.71 31.68 -38.08
CA GLY A 250 32.88 30.68 -39.14
C GLY A 250 32.27 29.31 -38.82
N GLN A 251 31.68 29.13 -37.63
CA GLN A 251 30.84 27.97 -37.31
C GLN A 251 29.39 28.19 -37.79
N THR A 252 28.66 27.09 -37.92
CA THR A 252 27.24 27.10 -38.29
C THR A 252 26.34 27.27 -37.07
N TYR A 253 25.07 27.60 -37.29
CA TYR A 253 24.06 27.64 -36.24
C TYR A 253 23.92 26.29 -35.53
N ALA A 254 24.10 25.18 -36.25
CA ALA A 254 24.09 23.84 -35.66
C ALA A 254 25.23 23.61 -34.65
N ASP A 255 26.35 24.34 -34.77
CA ASP A 255 27.48 24.26 -33.83
C ASP A 255 27.29 25.14 -32.59
N ARG A 256 26.17 25.88 -32.47
CA ARG A 256 25.94 26.78 -31.34
C ARG A 256 25.87 26.01 -30.03
N VAL A 257 26.48 26.58 -29.00
CA VAL A 257 26.35 26.10 -27.62
C VAL A 257 25.23 26.89 -26.95
N ASN A 258 24.18 26.21 -26.47
CA ASN A 258 23.14 26.85 -25.68
C ASN A 258 23.69 27.19 -24.30
N LEU A 259 23.72 28.48 -23.95
CA LEU A 259 24.28 28.94 -22.69
C LEU A 259 23.20 29.16 -21.64
N PHE A 260 22.08 29.74 -22.06
CA PHE A 260 21.00 30.07 -21.15
C PHE A 260 19.67 30.19 -21.89
N SER A 261 18.59 29.87 -21.18
CA SER A 261 17.23 30.09 -21.65
C SER A 261 16.47 30.80 -20.55
N ALA A 262 15.61 31.73 -20.93
CA ALA A 262 14.85 32.58 -20.03
C ALA A 262 13.48 32.89 -20.61
N VAL A 263 12.64 33.54 -19.81
CA VAL A 263 11.37 34.11 -20.26
C VAL A 263 11.32 35.60 -19.96
N ILE A 264 10.68 36.37 -20.84
CA ILE A 264 10.52 37.81 -20.65
C ILE A 264 9.57 38.06 -19.47
N ASP A 265 10.00 38.88 -18.51
CA ASP A 265 9.11 39.39 -17.46
C ASP A 265 8.61 40.79 -17.77
N ASN A 266 9.50 41.66 -18.27
CA ASN A 266 9.17 43.03 -18.63
C ASN A 266 10.00 43.52 -19.81
N VAL A 267 9.41 44.38 -20.63
CA VAL A 267 10.10 45.11 -21.72
C VAL A 267 9.82 46.59 -21.54
N SER A 268 10.88 47.41 -21.51
CA SER A 268 10.76 48.85 -21.32
C SER A 268 11.73 49.61 -22.21
N ALA A 269 11.27 50.71 -22.80
CA ALA A 269 12.17 51.68 -23.42
C ALA A 269 12.94 52.43 -22.32
N VAL A 270 14.27 52.43 -22.40
CA VAL A 270 15.15 53.16 -21.48
C VAL A 270 15.26 54.61 -21.95
N ASP A 271 15.49 54.80 -23.24
CA ASP A 271 15.47 56.07 -23.95
C ASP A 271 15.07 55.86 -25.42
N ASP A 272 15.19 56.89 -26.27
CA ASP A 272 14.79 56.83 -27.69
C ASP A 272 15.65 55.86 -28.53
N LEU A 273 16.77 55.35 -28.00
CA LEU A 273 17.73 54.49 -28.70
C LEU A 273 17.96 53.15 -28.00
N GLN A 274 17.40 52.94 -26.81
CA GLN A 274 17.63 51.76 -26.00
C GLN A 274 16.34 51.13 -25.48
N VAL A 275 16.25 49.81 -25.63
CA VAL A 275 15.21 48.99 -25.02
C VAL A 275 15.88 48.04 -24.05
N GLN A 276 15.21 47.80 -22.93
CA GLN A 276 15.66 46.87 -21.90
C GLN A 276 14.63 45.76 -21.72
N LEU A 277 15.12 44.53 -21.73
CA LEU A 277 14.37 43.33 -21.42
C LEU A 277 14.83 42.83 -20.05
N THR A 278 13.88 42.66 -19.15
CA THR A 278 14.10 41.94 -17.89
C THR A 278 13.55 40.54 -18.07
N CYS A 279 14.41 39.54 -17.87
CA CYS A 279 14.09 38.14 -18.06
C CYS A 279 14.20 37.38 -16.75
N ARG A 280 13.40 36.32 -16.60
CA ARG A 280 13.40 35.39 -15.47
C ARG A 280 13.73 33.97 -15.93
N ASP A 281 14.11 33.12 -14.98
CA ASP A 281 14.33 31.70 -15.22
C ASP A 281 13.05 31.02 -15.77
N PRO A 282 13.16 30.03 -16.68
CA PRO A 282 12.00 29.29 -17.20
C PRO A 282 11.11 28.65 -16.13
N LEU A 283 11.64 28.37 -14.93
CA LEU A 283 10.85 27.93 -13.78
C LEU A 283 9.72 28.91 -13.42
N ALA A 284 9.84 30.19 -13.77
CA ALA A 284 8.80 31.19 -13.56
C ALA A 284 7.49 30.91 -14.32
N LEU A 285 7.54 30.11 -15.40
CA LEU A 285 6.34 29.66 -16.11
C LEU A 285 5.46 28.73 -15.25
N LEU A 286 6.02 28.17 -14.19
CA LEU A 286 5.33 27.27 -13.26
C LEU A 286 4.54 28.02 -12.17
N ASP A 287 4.66 29.35 -12.10
CA ASP A 287 3.96 30.23 -11.14
C ASP A 287 2.50 30.53 -11.55
N VAL A 288 1.86 29.55 -12.18
CA VAL A 288 0.44 29.59 -12.56
C VAL A 288 -0.35 28.55 -11.76
N PRO A 289 -1.62 28.81 -11.41
CA PRO A 289 -2.45 27.85 -10.68
C PRO A 289 -2.60 26.53 -11.45
N LEU A 290 -2.37 25.40 -10.77
CA LEU A 290 -2.54 24.08 -11.36
C LEU A 290 -4.03 23.74 -11.58
N GLN A 291 -4.87 24.07 -10.59
CA GLN A 291 -6.30 23.79 -10.61
C GLN A 291 -7.06 24.81 -11.44
N ARG A 292 -7.52 24.38 -12.61
CA ARG A 292 -8.27 25.22 -13.56
C ARG A 292 -9.70 24.77 -13.76
N TRP A 293 -10.03 23.55 -13.36
CA TRP A 293 -11.41 23.10 -13.24
C TRP A 293 -12.00 23.67 -11.95
N LEU A 294 -13.05 24.49 -12.08
CA LEU A 294 -13.78 25.02 -10.94
C LEU A 294 -15.08 24.25 -10.75
N ILE A 295 -15.48 24.09 -9.49
CA ILE A 295 -16.80 23.59 -9.12
C ILE A 295 -17.87 24.46 -9.76
N ARG A 296 -18.88 23.80 -10.33
CA ARG A 296 -19.93 24.45 -11.10
C ARG A 296 -20.63 25.56 -10.29
N PRO A 297 -21.04 26.65 -10.95
CA PRO A 297 -21.66 27.78 -10.26
C PRO A 297 -23.07 27.50 -9.70
N ASP A 298 -23.68 26.36 -10.07
CA ASP A 298 -24.97 25.89 -9.58
C ASP A 298 -24.85 24.86 -8.44
N ALA A 299 -23.63 24.53 -8.00
CA ALA A 299 -23.38 23.72 -6.82
C ALA A 299 -23.76 24.47 -5.52
N ASP A 300 -23.51 23.82 -4.37
CA ASP A 300 -23.71 24.41 -3.05
C ASP A 300 -23.03 25.80 -2.95
N PRO A 301 -23.71 26.83 -2.42
CA PRO A 301 -23.17 28.18 -2.39
C PRO A 301 -21.81 28.32 -1.70
N ALA A 302 -21.45 27.42 -0.79
CA ALA A 302 -20.16 27.44 -0.11
C ALA A 302 -19.00 26.96 -0.99
N SER A 303 -19.26 26.07 -1.96
CA SER A 303 -18.24 25.49 -2.85
C SER A 303 -18.33 25.98 -4.30
N ALA A 304 -19.43 26.60 -4.71
CA ALA A 304 -19.62 27.10 -6.07
C ALA A 304 -18.51 28.06 -6.51
N ASN A 305 -17.95 27.84 -7.71
CA ASN A 305 -16.82 28.58 -8.28
C ASN A 305 -15.48 28.45 -7.52
N GLN A 306 -15.38 27.56 -6.54
CA GLN A 306 -14.08 27.22 -5.95
C GLN A 306 -13.33 26.22 -6.84
N PRO A 307 -11.99 26.16 -6.77
CA PRO A 307 -11.22 25.11 -7.43
C PRO A 307 -11.75 23.72 -7.05
N ARG A 308 -11.80 22.83 -8.04
CA ARG A 308 -12.12 21.43 -7.77
C ARG A 308 -10.86 20.76 -7.20
N PRO A 309 -10.96 19.96 -6.12
CA PRO A 309 -9.80 19.31 -5.53
C PRO A 309 -9.13 18.35 -6.51
N ILE A 310 -7.80 18.27 -6.45
CA ILE A 310 -7.00 17.30 -7.21
C ILE A 310 -6.53 16.23 -6.24
N LEU A 311 -6.62 14.97 -6.67
CA LEU A 311 -6.07 13.83 -5.96
C LEU A 311 -5.25 13.02 -6.96
N LEU A 312 -3.96 12.81 -6.67
CA LEU A 312 -3.03 12.04 -7.48
C LEU A 312 -2.32 10.99 -6.60
N GLY A 313 -2.50 9.70 -6.89
CA GLY A 313 -1.96 8.61 -6.07
C GLY A 313 -2.68 8.41 -4.73
N ALA A 314 -2.08 7.61 -3.84
CA ALA A 314 -2.71 7.14 -2.61
C ALA A 314 -2.78 8.22 -1.51
N CYS A 315 -3.95 8.84 -1.34
CA CYS A 315 -4.17 9.90 -0.35
C CYS A 315 -5.03 9.40 0.82
N ARG A 316 -4.69 9.84 2.05
CA ARG A 316 -5.40 9.45 3.28
C ARG A 316 -6.14 10.63 3.90
N ASN A 317 -7.32 10.36 4.43
CA ASN A 317 -8.17 11.32 5.13
C ASN A 317 -8.39 12.63 4.34
N VAL A 318 -8.69 12.50 3.05
CA VAL A 318 -8.95 13.63 2.14
C VAL A 318 -10.34 14.20 2.42
N PRO A 319 -10.47 15.52 2.69
CA PRO A 319 -11.78 16.13 2.90
C PRO A 319 -12.58 16.19 1.59
N CYS A 320 -13.85 15.79 1.64
CA CYS A 320 -14.74 15.86 0.48
C CYS A 320 -15.52 17.17 0.47
N VAL A 321 -15.61 17.82 -0.69
CA VAL A 321 -16.26 19.13 -0.84
C VAL A 321 -17.74 18.96 -1.19
N LEU A 322 -18.64 19.52 -0.38
CA LEU A 322 -20.08 19.44 -0.65
C LEU A 322 -20.45 20.08 -1.99
N LEU A 323 -21.15 19.35 -2.85
CA LEU A 323 -21.66 19.85 -4.14
C LEU A 323 -23.17 20.10 -4.10
N ASP A 324 -23.93 19.25 -3.40
CA ASP A 324 -25.39 19.38 -3.28
C ASP A 324 -25.87 18.82 -1.94
N ALA A 325 -26.42 19.71 -1.11
CA ALA A 325 -26.94 19.40 0.22
C ALA A 325 -28.26 18.59 0.21
N THR A 326 -28.95 18.52 -0.94
CA THR A 326 -30.22 17.78 -1.08
C THR A 326 -29.99 16.32 -1.39
N THR A 327 -29.00 16.04 -2.23
CA THR A 327 -28.63 14.68 -2.65
C THR A 327 -27.44 14.12 -1.87
N TYR A 328 -26.86 14.91 -0.94
CA TYR A 328 -25.65 14.58 -0.19
C TYR A 328 -24.49 14.15 -1.10
N THR A 329 -24.29 14.90 -2.18
CA THR A 329 -23.22 14.66 -3.16
C THR A 329 -21.99 15.49 -2.79
N TYR A 330 -20.82 14.86 -2.73
CA TYR A 330 -19.54 15.51 -2.42
C TYR A 330 -18.49 15.20 -3.49
N ALA A 331 -17.72 16.21 -3.88
CA ALA A 331 -16.55 16.07 -4.76
C ALA A 331 -15.38 15.49 -3.97
N VAL A 332 -14.71 14.50 -4.57
CA VAL A 332 -13.47 13.92 -4.03
C VAL A 332 -12.26 14.38 -4.83
N ALA A 333 -12.38 14.31 -6.16
CA ALA A 333 -11.30 14.61 -7.08
C ALA A 333 -11.85 15.21 -8.38
N ASP A 334 -10.95 15.72 -9.20
CA ASP A 334 -11.21 16.23 -10.55
C ASP A 334 -10.85 15.22 -11.65
N ALA A 335 -10.42 14.01 -11.29
CA ALA A 335 -10.29 12.89 -12.19
C ALA A 335 -10.88 11.64 -11.53
N PRO A 336 -11.33 10.63 -12.32
CA PRO A 336 -11.94 9.43 -11.76
C PRO A 336 -11.05 8.80 -10.70
N VAL A 337 -11.56 8.64 -9.48
CA VAL A 337 -10.84 7.87 -8.46
C VAL A 337 -10.92 6.40 -8.83
N LEU A 338 -9.76 5.74 -8.83
CA LEU A 338 -9.64 4.35 -9.23
C LEU A 338 -9.53 3.42 -8.01
N GLY A 339 -8.95 3.88 -6.91
CA GLY A 339 -8.96 3.17 -5.62
C GLY A 339 -9.80 3.92 -4.58
N ILE A 340 -10.62 3.20 -3.82
CA ILE A 340 -11.31 3.74 -2.64
C ILE A 340 -10.99 2.88 -1.43
N GLY A 341 -10.57 3.55 -0.36
CA GLY A 341 -10.44 2.98 0.96
C GLY A 341 -11.63 3.35 1.84
N PHE A 342 -11.35 3.82 3.05
CA PHE A 342 -12.39 4.15 4.01
C PHE A 342 -12.96 5.56 3.78
N GLY A 343 -14.28 5.65 3.63
CA GLY A 343 -15.02 6.88 3.89
C GLY A 343 -15.26 7.04 5.39
N ARG A 344 -15.15 8.25 5.95
CA ARG A 344 -15.33 8.51 7.38
C ARG A 344 -16.13 9.77 7.65
N ASP A 345 -16.96 9.72 8.68
CA ASP A 345 -17.60 10.88 9.30
C ASP A 345 -17.17 10.97 10.76
N ARG A 346 -16.61 12.11 11.17
CA ARG A 346 -16.12 12.33 12.54
C ARG A 346 -15.15 11.23 13.03
N GLY A 347 -14.31 10.74 12.11
CA GLY A 347 -13.37 9.64 12.33
C GLY A 347 -13.98 8.23 12.35
N TYR A 348 -15.31 8.10 12.31
CA TYR A 348 -16.00 6.82 12.25
C TYR A 348 -16.09 6.33 10.79
N PRO A 349 -15.68 5.08 10.48
CA PRO A 349 -15.74 4.56 9.12
C PRO A 349 -17.18 4.27 8.69
N TYR A 350 -17.54 4.75 7.50
CA TYR A 350 -18.79 4.41 6.84
C TYR A 350 -18.77 2.98 6.29
N ASP A 351 -19.95 2.38 6.23
CA ASP A 351 -20.16 1.03 5.75
C ASP A 351 -20.59 1.01 4.26
N PRO A 352 -19.69 0.65 3.34
CA PRO A 352 -20.05 0.49 1.94
C PRO A 352 -20.94 -0.73 1.68
N ALA A 353 -21.02 -1.69 2.61
CA ALA A 353 -21.83 -2.90 2.52
C ALA A 353 -23.17 -2.81 3.27
N ALA A 354 -23.48 -1.67 3.89
CA ALA A 354 -24.78 -1.44 4.51
C ALA A 354 -25.93 -1.55 3.47
N LEU A 355 -27.14 -1.80 3.96
CA LEU A 355 -28.35 -1.87 3.13
C LEU A 355 -29.35 -0.80 3.58
N PRO A 356 -29.43 0.36 2.88
CA PRO A 356 -28.63 0.75 1.73
C PRO A 356 -27.19 1.19 2.10
N PRO A 357 -26.24 1.20 1.14
CA PRO A 357 -24.84 1.57 1.41
C PRO A 357 -24.73 2.97 1.99
N ASP A 358 -23.87 3.17 2.98
CA ASP A 358 -23.70 4.49 3.61
C ASP A 358 -23.18 5.52 2.61
N PHE A 359 -22.35 5.09 1.66
CA PHE A 359 -21.92 5.90 0.54
C PHE A 359 -21.76 5.07 -0.74
N THR A 360 -21.87 5.74 -1.88
CA THR A 360 -21.65 5.17 -3.21
C THR A 360 -20.81 6.11 -4.07
N LEU A 361 -20.13 5.56 -5.09
CA LEU A 361 -19.51 6.38 -6.13
C LEU A 361 -20.53 6.78 -7.19
N ALA A 362 -20.52 8.06 -7.58
CA ALA A 362 -21.27 8.51 -8.74
C ALA A 362 -20.71 7.89 -10.05
N PRO A 363 -21.49 7.78 -11.14
CA PRO A 363 -21.08 7.12 -12.39
C PRO A 363 -19.76 7.61 -13.02
N GLY A 364 -19.36 8.87 -12.77
CA GLY A 364 -18.06 9.41 -13.23
C GLY A 364 -16.88 9.17 -12.28
N LYS A 365 -17.11 8.58 -11.10
CA LYS A 365 -16.11 8.36 -10.03
C LYS A 365 -15.38 9.63 -9.57
N LEU A 366 -15.97 10.80 -9.79
CA LEU A 366 -15.45 12.09 -9.32
C LEU A 366 -16.06 12.52 -7.99
N ASN A 367 -17.22 11.95 -7.67
CA ASN A 367 -18.05 12.32 -6.55
C ASN A 367 -18.48 11.08 -5.77
N ILE A 368 -18.68 11.26 -4.48
CA ILE A 368 -19.36 10.32 -3.60
C ILE A 368 -20.78 10.84 -3.30
N VAL A 369 -21.71 9.92 -3.14
CA VAL A 369 -23.09 10.19 -2.73
C VAL A 369 -23.34 9.47 -1.42
N LEU A 370 -23.68 10.22 -0.38
CA LEU A 370 -23.99 9.65 0.93
C LEU A 370 -25.49 9.31 1.01
N HIS A 371 -25.82 8.23 1.72
CA HIS A 371 -27.22 7.88 1.98
C HIS A 371 -27.87 8.82 3.00
N ALA A 372 -27.08 9.35 3.94
CA ALA A 372 -27.54 10.27 4.97
C ALA A 372 -26.59 11.47 5.13
N GLN A 373 -27.11 12.56 5.70
CA GLN A 373 -26.32 13.75 5.99
C GLN A 373 -25.23 13.42 7.05
N PRO A 374 -23.95 13.73 6.77
CA PRO A 374 -22.87 13.54 7.75
C PRO A 374 -22.99 14.58 8.87
N GLN A 375 -22.54 14.21 10.07
CA GLN A 375 -22.52 15.11 11.23
C GLN A 375 -21.28 16.00 11.28
N GLY A 376 -20.17 15.57 10.68
CA GLY A 376 -18.94 16.33 10.54
C GLY A 376 -18.52 16.49 9.08
N VAL A 377 -17.23 16.77 8.89
CA VAL A 377 -16.64 16.79 7.56
C VAL A 377 -16.44 15.35 7.10
N MET A 378 -17.02 15.03 5.95
CA MET A 378 -16.78 13.75 5.28
C MET A 378 -15.33 13.69 4.79
N THR A 379 -14.60 12.65 5.16
CA THR A 379 -13.25 12.38 4.66
C THR A 379 -13.18 11.01 3.99
N ILE A 380 -12.24 10.83 3.07
CA ILE A 380 -12.07 9.57 2.36
C ILE A 380 -10.58 9.24 2.14
N ASP A 381 -10.25 7.96 2.17
CA ASP A 381 -9.00 7.45 1.61
C ASP A 381 -9.24 7.07 0.16
N ALA A 382 -8.48 7.61 -0.80
CA ALA A 382 -8.69 7.33 -2.21
C ALA A 382 -7.38 7.40 -3.01
N SER A 383 -7.38 6.78 -4.19
CA SER A 383 -6.29 6.87 -5.15
C SER A 383 -6.78 7.13 -6.56
N SER A 384 -6.05 7.95 -7.31
CA SER A 384 -6.26 8.17 -8.74
C SER A 384 -5.67 7.06 -9.63
N VAL A 385 -4.92 6.13 -9.04
CA VAL A 385 -4.28 5.01 -9.75
C VAL A 385 -4.61 3.69 -9.08
N GLY A 386 -4.38 2.59 -9.80
CA GLY A 386 -4.72 1.24 -9.39
C GLY A 386 -6.06 0.77 -9.92
N GLY A 387 -6.33 -0.54 -9.80
CA GLY A 387 -7.61 -1.11 -10.22
C GLY A 387 -8.75 -0.66 -9.31
N GLN A 388 -10.01 -0.79 -9.79
CA GLN A 388 -11.20 -0.56 -8.96
C GLN A 388 -11.19 -1.48 -7.73
N GLN A 389 -10.66 -0.99 -6.63
CA GLN A 389 -10.97 -1.48 -5.30
C GLN A 389 -12.05 -0.56 -4.75
N LEU A 390 -13.29 -0.78 -5.20
CA LEU A 390 -14.38 -0.55 -4.26
C LEU A 390 -14.29 -1.69 -3.25
N PRO A 391 -14.44 -1.46 -1.93
CA PRO A 391 -14.79 -2.55 -1.03
C PRO A 391 -15.98 -3.27 -1.66
N THR A 392 -15.68 -4.46 -2.19
CA THR A 392 -16.66 -5.25 -2.92
C THR A 392 -17.63 -5.71 -1.85
N PRO A 393 -18.94 -5.39 -1.96
CA PRO A 393 -19.93 -6.03 -1.12
C PRO A 393 -19.70 -7.53 -1.30
N THR A 394 -19.45 -8.24 -0.22
CA THR A 394 -19.46 -9.70 -0.25
C THR A 394 -20.82 -10.13 -0.79
N ASP A 395 -20.77 -10.73 -1.96
CA ASP A 395 -21.75 -11.48 -2.72
C ASP A 395 -23.22 -10.99 -2.83
N ASP A 396 -23.61 -10.84 -4.09
CA ASP A 396 -24.96 -10.77 -4.68
C ASP A 396 -25.66 -9.40 -4.79
N ILE A 397 -25.39 -8.70 -5.90
CA ILE A 397 -26.13 -7.51 -6.38
C ILE A 397 -27.33 -7.90 -7.28
N LEU A 398 -27.54 -9.19 -7.58
CA LEU A 398 -28.54 -9.66 -8.54
C LEU A 398 -29.43 -10.81 -8.03
N ASP A 399 -29.70 -10.88 -6.73
CA ASP A 399 -30.81 -11.60 -6.07
C ASP A 399 -31.35 -12.82 -6.86
N GLY A 400 -30.45 -13.74 -7.24
CA GLY A 400 -30.77 -14.97 -7.94
C GLY A 400 -31.37 -14.91 -9.37
N ALA A 401 -31.00 -13.95 -10.25
CA ALA A 401 -31.48 -13.98 -11.64
C ALA A 401 -30.42 -13.64 -12.72
N GLY A 402 -29.64 -14.67 -13.12
CA GLY A 402 -28.89 -14.67 -14.38
C GLY A 402 -27.84 -15.78 -14.45
N ALA A 403 -28.20 -16.97 -14.93
CA ALA A 403 -27.27 -18.07 -15.12
C ALA A 403 -26.35 -17.81 -16.35
N PRO A 404 -25.02 -17.62 -16.19
CA PRO A 404 -24.12 -17.32 -17.31
C PRO A 404 -23.41 -18.56 -17.88
N PHE A 405 -23.73 -19.78 -17.44
CA PHE A 405 -22.95 -21.00 -17.79
C PHE A 405 -23.70 -22.12 -18.52
N THR A 406 -24.82 -21.82 -19.18
CA THR A 406 -25.43 -22.78 -20.12
C THR A 406 -25.17 -22.34 -21.55
N GLY A 407 -24.12 -22.89 -22.17
CA GLY A 407 -24.16 -23.10 -23.62
C GLY A 407 -25.23 -24.13 -23.97
N ASP A 408 -25.70 -24.14 -25.21
CA ASP A 408 -26.84 -24.96 -25.70
C ASP A 408 -26.68 -26.49 -25.47
N ASP A 409 -25.49 -26.95 -25.07
CA ASP A 409 -25.17 -28.36 -24.86
C ASP A 409 -24.82 -28.71 -23.38
N GLY A 410 -24.96 -27.76 -22.44
CA GLY A 410 -24.87 -28.04 -21.00
C GLY A 410 -23.52 -28.52 -20.47
N GLN A 411 -22.40 -28.17 -21.13
CA GLN A 411 -21.05 -28.37 -20.58
C GLN A 411 -20.23 -27.07 -20.68
N PRO A 412 -19.38 -26.75 -19.67
CA PRO A 412 -18.47 -25.61 -19.74
C PRO A 412 -17.36 -25.83 -20.78
N PRO A 413 -16.78 -24.75 -21.37
CA PRO A 413 -15.76 -24.88 -22.40
C PRO A 413 -14.45 -25.47 -21.87
N THR A 414 -13.87 -26.43 -22.60
CA THR A 414 -12.56 -27.03 -22.29
C THR A 414 -11.45 -25.96 -22.26
N GLY A 415 -10.69 -25.91 -21.16
CA GLY A 415 -9.53 -25.04 -20.97
C GLY A 415 -9.65 -24.00 -19.85
N TRP A 416 -10.71 -24.04 -19.06
CA TRP A 416 -10.86 -23.28 -17.81
C TRP A 416 -10.80 -24.25 -16.64
N ASP A 417 -9.59 -24.49 -16.15
CA ASP A 417 -9.37 -25.20 -14.90
C ASP A 417 -9.56 -24.17 -13.78
N ASP A 418 -10.69 -24.24 -13.06
CA ASP A 418 -11.03 -23.37 -11.92
C ASP A 418 -9.97 -23.51 -10.81
N VAL A 419 -8.99 -22.62 -10.82
CA VAL A 419 -8.07 -22.38 -9.71
C VAL A 419 -8.57 -21.17 -8.95
N GLY A 420 -9.25 -21.42 -7.83
CA GLY A 420 -9.46 -20.44 -6.76
C GLY A 420 -10.78 -19.68 -6.82
N GLY A 421 -11.85 -20.32 -6.34
CA GLY A 421 -13.05 -19.66 -5.83
C GLY A 421 -13.26 -20.05 -4.37
N ASP A 422 -13.53 -19.08 -3.50
CA ASP A 422 -13.73 -19.24 -2.06
C ASP A 422 -14.90 -20.19 -1.74
N VAL A 423 -14.65 -21.15 -0.84
CA VAL A 423 -15.61 -22.19 -0.42
C VAL A 423 -16.35 -21.76 0.85
N ALA A 424 -16.81 -20.52 0.90
CA ALA A 424 -17.71 -20.06 1.95
C ALA A 424 -19.13 -20.27 1.46
N GLU A 425 -19.81 -21.33 1.95
CA GLU A 425 -21.28 -21.46 2.13
C GLU A 425 -21.87 -22.89 1.95
N ALA A 426 -21.04 -23.95 1.94
CA ALA A 426 -21.55 -25.33 2.06
C ALA A 426 -21.18 -25.92 3.43
N THR A 427 -21.83 -25.46 4.49
CA THR A 427 -21.59 -25.96 5.86
C THR A 427 -22.19 -27.36 6.04
N PRO A 428 -21.43 -28.34 6.57
CA PRO A 428 -21.96 -29.66 6.89
C PRO A 428 -23.06 -29.55 7.96
N VAL A 429 -24.16 -30.29 7.78
CA VAL A 429 -25.32 -30.25 8.67
C VAL A 429 -25.53 -31.59 9.37
N MET A 430 -25.92 -31.53 10.64
CA MET A 430 -26.21 -32.73 11.42
C MET A 430 -27.64 -33.20 11.16
N ASN A 431 -27.80 -34.34 10.52
CA ASN A 431 -29.10 -34.93 10.19
C ASN A 431 -29.25 -36.32 10.82
N SER A 432 -30.18 -36.44 11.78
CA SER A 432 -30.58 -37.72 12.40
C SER A 432 -29.42 -38.59 12.94
N GLY A 433 -28.40 -37.97 13.55
CA GLY A 433 -27.25 -38.69 14.10
C GLY A 433 -26.12 -38.98 13.12
N ALA A 434 -26.17 -38.39 11.92
CA ALA A 434 -25.08 -38.38 10.94
C ALA A 434 -24.71 -36.95 10.53
N LEU A 435 -23.44 -36.72 10.22
CA LEU A 435 -22.96 -35.44 9.68
C LEU A 435 -22.99 -35.50 8.15
N GLU A 436 -23.77 -34.63 7.50
CA GLU A 436 -23.93 -34.61 6.05
C GLU A 436 -23.18 -33.43 5.41
N PHE A 437 -22.37 -33.73 4.39
CA PHE A 437 -21.52 -32.79 3.65
C PHE A 437 -22.13 -32.50 2.27
N PRO A 438 -22.54 -31.25 1.97
CA PRO A 438 -22.97 -30.86 0.63
C PRO A 438 -21.77 -30.75 -0.31
N LEU A 439 -21.78 -31.48 -1.44
CA LEU A 439 -20.64 -31.49 -2.35
C LEU A 439 -20.80 -30.39 -3.41
N VAL A 440 -19.86 -29.44 -3.39
CA VAL A 440 -19.82 -28.30 -4.34
C VAL A 440 -18.81 -28.51 -5.46
N GLN A 441 -17.95 -29.53 -5.33
CA GLN A 441 -16.90 -29.90 -6.29
C GLN A 441 -17.17 -31.28 -6.89
N VAL A 442 -16.60 -31.54 -8.08
CA VAL A 442 -16.59 -32.87 -8.69
C VAL A 442 -15.42 -33.67 -8.07
N ALA A 443 -15.73 -34.65 -7.22
CA ALA A 443 -14.77 -35.52 -6.50
C ALA A 443 -13.99 -34.91 -5.30
N PRO A 444 -14.64 -34.24 -4.31
CA PRO A 444 -13.96 -33.76 -3.11
C PRO A 444 -13.44 -34.91 -2.23
N THR A 445 -12.35 -34.66 -1.50
CA THR A 445 -11.80 -35.60 -0.51
C THR A 445 -12.16 -35.11 0.90
N ILE A 446 -12.64 -36.01 1.76
CA ILE A 446 -12.98 -35.71 3.16
C ILE A 446 -12.06 -36.51 4.07
N TYR A 447 -11.44 -35.83 5.02
CA TYR A 447 -10.75 -36.45 6.15
C TYR A 447 -11.58 -36.28 7.42
N ALA A 448 -11.65 -37.33 8.23
CA ALA A 448 -12.33 -37.35 9.50
C ALA A 448 -11.51 -38.12 10.55
N ARG A 449 -11.55 -37.66 11.80
CA ARG A 449 -10.96 -38.35 12.94
C ARG A 449 -11.80 -38.21 14.19
N VAL A 450 -11.80 -39.23 15.04
CA VAL A 450 -12.47 -39.18 16.34
C VAL A 450 -11.70 -39.98 17.38
N PRO A 451 -11.52 -39.46 18.62
CA PRO A 451 -10.92 -40.23 19.69
C PRO A 451 -11.95 -41.21 20.25
N VAL A 452 -11.53 -42.45 20.47
CA VAL A 452 -12.37 -43.56 20.97
C VAL A 452 -11.69 -44.26 22.13
N TYR A 453 -12.48 -44.63 23.13
CA TYR A 453 -12.08 -45.51 24.23
C TYR A 453 -13.05 -46.67 24.34
N THR A 454 -12.54 -47.89 24.52
CA THR A 454 -13.36 -49.09 24.76
C THR A 454 -12.88 -49.85 25.99
N SER A 455 -13.80 -50.44 26.75
CA SER A 455 -13.48 -51.29 27.90
C SER A 455 -14.36 -52.52 27.89
N ALA A 456 -13.72 -53.68 27.65
CA ALA A 456 -14.38 -54.97 27.48
C ALA A 456 -15.58 -54.92 26.51
N ALA A 457 -15.50 -54.10 25.46
CA ALA A 457 -16.58 -53.94 24.50
C ALA A 457 -16.79 -55.23 23.70
N VAL A 458 -18.03 -55.74 23.72
CA VAL A 458 -18.50 -56.86 22.91
C VAL A 458 -19.21 -56.27 21.70
N GLY A 459 -18.54 -56.25 20.55
CA GLY A 459 -18.91 -55.48 19.36
C GLY A 459 -17.75 -54.58 18.92
N SER A 460 -17.97 -53.71 17.93
CA SER A 460 -16.96 -52.76 17.44
C SER A 460 -17.50 -51.34 17.30
N ILE A 461 -16.60 -50.36 17.17
CA ILE A 461 -16.90 -49.00 16.71
C ILE A 461 -15.93 -48.60 15.60
N ALA A 462 -16.43 -47.91 14.58
CA ALA A 462 -15.66 -47.39 13.46
C ALA A 462 -16.22 -46.03 13.01
N LEU A 463 -15.45 -45.28 12.22
CA LEU A 463 -15.98 -44.20 11.39
C LEU A 463 -16.45 -44.78 10.06
N GLU A 464 -17.61 -44.34 9.59
CA GLU A 464 -18.20 -44.72 8.30
C GLU A 464 -18.56 -43.45 7.52
N LEU A 465 -18.09 -43.35 6.29
CA LEU A 465 -18.39 -42.28 5.35
C LEU A 465 -19.09 -42.87 4.12
N ASP A 466 -20.31 -42.44 3.84
CA ASP A 466 -21.08 -42.84 2.66
C ASP A 466 -21.25 -41.67 1.70
N TRP A 467 -20.98 -41.91 0.42
CA TRP A 467 -21.24 -40.99 -0.69
C TRP A 467 -22.61 -41.28 -1.29
N ILE A 468 -23.43 -40.25 -1.45
CA ILE A 468 -24.84 -40.35 -1.81
C ILE A 468 -25.10 -39.56 -3.10
N ASP A 469 -25.79 -40.16 -4.08
CA ASP A 469 -26.20 -39.51 -5.33
C ASP A 469 -27.47 -38.66 -5.17
N ASP A 470 -27.84 -37.96 -6.25
CA ASP A 470 -29.00 -37.05 -6.31
C ASP A 470 -30.36 -37.74 -6.12
N ALA A 471 -30.41 -39.06 -6.36
CA ALA A 471 -31.55 -39.91 -6.09
C ALA A 471 -31.58 -40.47 -4.66
N GLY A 472 -30.57 -40.15 -3.83
CA GLY A 472 -30.45 -40.57 -2.43
C GLY A 472 -29.86 -41.98 -2.24
N ASN A 473 -29.25 -42.58 -3.26
CA ASN A 473 -28.60 -43.89 -3.16
C ASN A 473 -27.14 -43.75 -2.75
N VAL A 474 -26.64 -44.69 -1.95
CA VAL A 474 -25.20 -44.75 -1.62
C VAL A 474 -24.42 -45.29 -2.82
N VAL A 475 -23.51 -44.47 -3.35
CA VAL A 475 -22.70 -44.75 -4.56
C VAL A 475 -21.23 -45.04 -4.25
N GLY A 476 -20.80 -44.82 -3.00
CA GLY A 476 -19.50 -45.23 -2.48
C GLY A 476 -19.49 -45.18 -0.95
N SER A 477 -18.64 -45.97 -0.30
CA SER A 477 -18.52 -45.95 1.16
C SER A 477 -17.10 -46.30 1.60
N MET A 478 -16.67 -45.73 2.71
CA MET A 478 -15.45 -46.11 3.42
C MET A 478 -15.71 -46.30 4.91
N THR A 479 -15.00 -47.25 5.52
CA THR A 479 -15.06 -47.53 6.95
C THR A 479 -13.65 -47.58 7.52
N SER A 480 -13.42 -46.93 8.67
CA SER A 480 -12.14 -46.99 9.36
C SER A 480 -11.92 -48.37 9.97
N VAL A 481 -10.69 -48.66 10.39
CA VAL A 481 -10.39 -49.92 11.08
C VAL A 481 -11.25 -50.02 12.36
N PRO A 482 -12.08 -51.07 12.53
CA PRO A 482 -12.97 -51.16 13.69
C PRO A 482 -12.23 -51.43 14.99
N VAL A 483 -12.53 -50.66 16.03
CA VAL A 483 -11.98 -50.85 17.38
C VAL A 483 -12.84 -51.84 18.16
N THR A 484 -12.22 -52.87 18.73
CA THR A 484 -12.90 -53.93 19.51
C THR A 484 -12.23 -54.14 20.87
N GLY A 485 -12.92 -54.76 21.82
CA GLY A 485 -12.33 -55.18 23.10
C GLY A 485 -12.03 -54.04 24.07
N THR A 486 -10.80 -53.98 24.58
CA THR A 486 -10.34 -52.91 25.50
C THR A 486 -9.28 -52.08 24.82
N HIS A 487 -9.56 -50.79 24.63
CA HIS A 487 -8.73 -49.85 23.91
C HIS A 487 -8.62 -48.55 24.71
N ALA A 488 -7.40 -48.07 24.91
CA ALA A 488 -7.18 -46.76 25.52
C ALA A 488 -7.71 -45.65 24.61
N TRP A 489 -7.78 -44.42 25.12
CA TRP A 489 -8.12 -43.27 24.28
C TRP A 489 -7.09 -43.14 23.17
N ASP A 490 -7.54 -43.29 21.94
CA ASP A 490 -6.75 -43.06 20.74
C ASP A 490 -7.66 -42.63 19.59
N TYR A 491 -7.08 -42.05 18.55
CA TYR A 491 -7.84 -41.63 17.38
C TYR A 491 -8.05 -42.76 16.39
N ILE A 492 -9.24 -42.79 15.82
CA ILE A 492 -9.48 -43.47 14.56
C ILE A 492 -9.66 -42.43 13.47
N ASP A 493 -9.00 -42.65 12.35
CA ASP A 493 -8.97 -41.75 11.20
C ASP A 493 -9.64 -42.43 10.00
N LEU A 494 -10.22 -41.61 9.13
CA LEU A 494 -10.81 -42.01 7.86
C LEU A 494 -10.58 -40.90 6.84
N ILE A 495 -10.16 -41.26 5.62
CA ILE A 495 -10.08 -40.34 4.49
C ILE A 495 -10.59 -41.05 3.25
N ASP A 496 -11.47 -40.39 2.49
CA ASP A 496 -11.98 -40.94 1.24
C ASP A 496 -12.34 -39.82 0.24
N THR A 497 -12.39 -40.15 -1.04
CA THR A 497 -12.64 -39.22 -2.15
C THR A 497 -13.96 -39.55 -2.85
N ALA A 498 -14.77 -38.53 -3.14
CA ALA A 498 -16.11 -38.72 -3.67
C ALA A 498 -16.09 -39.33 -5.09
N PRO A 499 -16.92 -40.34 -5.37
CA PRO A 499 -17.21 -40.79 -6.73
C PRO A 499 -17.82 -39.66 -7.58
N ALA A 500 -17.60 -39.70 -8.90
CA ALA A 500 -18.02 -38.64 -9.83
C ALA A 500 -19.54 -38.33 -9.82
N ASN A 501 -20.38 -39.24 -9.35
CA ASN A 501 -21.83 -39.10 -9.28
C ASN A 501 -22.38 -38.85 -7.86
N ALA A 502 -21.53 -38.64 -6.86
CA ALA A 502 -21.95 -38.27 -5.52
C ALA A 502 -22.28 -36.77 -5.45
N VAL A 503 -23.35 -36.42 -4.75
CA VAL A 503 -23.76 -35.03 -4.49
C VAL A 503 -23.78 -34.68 -2.99
N THR A 504 -23.72 -35.69 -2.12
CA THR A 504 -23.67 -35.50 -0.66
C THR A 504 -22.81 -36.60 -0.03
N ALA A 505 -22.07 -36.29 1.04
CA ALA A 505 -21.41 -37.30 1.88
C ALA A 505 -22.09 -37.40 3.24
N ARG A 506 -22.10 -38.58 3.86
CA ARG A 506 -22.67 -38.81 5.19
C ARG A 506 -21.65 -39.53 6.07
N LEU A 507 -21.18 -38.85 7.11
CA LEU A 507 -20.21 -39.34 8.07
C LEU A 507 -20.88 -39.75 9.39
N ARG A 508 -20.52 -40.93 9.90
CA ARG A 508 -21.09 -41.55 11.11
C ARG A 508 -20.01 -42.27 11.93
N ALA A 509 -20.27 -42.47 13.22
CA ALA A 509 -19.44 -43.31 14.09
C ALA A 509 -20.25 -44.47 14.71
N PRO A 510 -20.73 -45.43 13.90
CA PRO A 510 -21.66 -46.45 14.40
C PRO A 510 -20.96 -47.51 15.26
N THR A 511 -21.72 -48.04 16.22
CA THR A 511 -21.35 -49.26 16.94
C THR A 511 -21.98 -50.47 16.26
N ASN A 512 -21.16 -51.46 15.90
CA ASN A 512 -21.60 -52.69 15.24
C ASN A 512 -21.66 -53.85 16.24
N ASN A 513 -22.84 -54.48 16.37
CA ASN A 513 -23.11 -55.62 17.25
C ASN A 513 -22.74 -55.39 18.74
N HIS A 514 -22.86 -54.15 19.23
CA HIS A 514 -22.59 -53.84 20.64
C HIS A 514 -23.63 -54.51 21.56
N THR A 515 -23.17 -55.45 22.37
CA THR A 515 -24.03 -56.26 23.25
C THR A 515 -23.55 -56.27 24.71
N GLY A 516 -22.42 -55.62 25.02
CA GLY A 516 -21.88 -55.49 26.37
C GLY A 516 -20.56 -54.69 26.42
N GLY A 517 -20.13 -54.26 27.61
CA GLY A 517 -18.94 -53.42 27.81
C GLY A 517 -19.17 -51.92 27.57
N ILE A 518 -18.13 -51.09 27.69
CA ILE A 518 -18.20 -49.62 27.58
C ILE A 518 -17.52 -49.16 26.27
N ILE A 519 -18.20 -48.30 25.51
CA ILE A 519 -17.63 -47.54 24.38
C ILE A 519 -17.82 -46.06 24.68
N ARG A 520 -16.78 -45.26 24.51
CA ARG A 520 -16.80 -43.79 24.63
C ARG A 520 -16.19 -43.18 23.38
N VAL A 521 -16.79 -42.10 22.92
CA VAL A 521 -16.37 -41.35 21.74
C VAL A 521 -16.21 -39.89 22.18
N GLY A 522 -15.13 -39.24 21.75
CA GLY A 522 -14.94 -37.81 21.95
C GLY A 522 -15.44 -37.00 20.76
N THR A 523 -14.92 -35.78 20.60
CA THR A 523 -15.31 -34.87 19.52
C THR A 523 -14.87 -35.42 18.16
N LEU A 524 -15.80 -35.50 17.21
CA LEU A 524 -15.51 -35.84 15.81
C LEU A 524 -15.00 -34.61 15.09
N GLU A 525 -13.82 -34.71 14.48
CA GLU A 525 -13.23 -33.68 13.64
C GLU A 525 -13.33 -34.14 12.18
N ALA A 526 -13.83 -33.29 11.28
CA ALA A 526 -13.89 -33.62 9.85
C ALA A 526 -13.81 -32.36 8.98
N TYR A 527 -13.14 -32.44 7.83
CA TYR A 527 -12.93 -31.30 6.92
C TYR A 527 -12.70 -31.74 5.46
N TYR A 528 -12.96 -30.82 4.51
CA TYR A 528 -12.58 -30.97 3.11
C TYR A 528 -11.07 -30.84 2.93
N VAL A 529 -10.50 -31.70 2.08
CA VAL A 529 -9.09 -31.65 1.66
C VAL A 529 -9.00 -30.95 0.30
N ARG A 530 -8.14 -29.94 0.15
CA ARG A 530 -8.00 -29.15 -1.10
C ARG A 530 -7.35 -29.99 -2.21
N TYR A 531 -7.74 -29.71 -3.45
CA TYR A 531 -7.28 -30.44 -4.64
C TYR A 531 -5.78 -30.17 -4.92
N GLY A 532 -4.99 -31.23 -5.08
CA GLY A 532 -3.53 -31.17 -5.32
C GLY A 532 -2.66 -31.77 -4.21
N ASP A 533 -3.25 -32.15 -3.07
CA ASP A 533 -2.51 -32.54 -1.86
C ASP A 533 -2.28 -34.04 -1.64
N HIS A 534 -2.50 -34.95 -2.61
CA HIS A 534 -2.13 -36.36 -2.38
C HIS A 534 -1.71 -37.13 -3.64
N ASP A 535 -0.57 -37.81 -3.51
CA ASP A 535 -0.52 -39.26 -3.68
C ASP A 535 0.10 -39.84 -2.39
N ALA A 536 -0.60 -40.76 -1.73
CA ALA A 536 -0.20 -41.32 -0.44
C ALA A 536 1.16 -42.01 -0.52
N ILE A 537 2.12 -41.58 0.31
CA ILE A 537 3.34 -42.35 0.57
C ILE A 537 3.43 -42.63 2.06
N GLY A 538 2.83 -43.76 2.46
CA GLY A 538 3.04 -44.35 3.76
C GLY A 538 4.41 -45.01 3.85
N LEU A 539 4.94 -45.13 5.07
CA LEU A 539 6.07 -46.02 5.33
C LEU A 539 5.65 -47.46 5.00
N THR A 540 6.53 -48.21 4.34
CA THR A 540 6.26 -49.64 4.11
C THR A 540 6.66 -50.41 5.37
N ASN A 541 5.73 -51.15 5.97
CA ASN A 541 5.96 -52.00 7.15
C ASN A 541 6.69 -51.27 8.31
N PRO A 542 6.09 -50.18 8.86
CA PRO A 542 6.69 -49.36 9.91
C PRO A 542 6.79 -50.05 11.29
N SER A 543 5.95 -51.05 11.53
CA SER A 543 5.90 -51.84 12.78
C SER A 543 6.71 -53.13 12.72
N PHE A 544 7.31 -53.46 11.57
CA PHE A 544 8.12 -54.68 11.39
C PHE A 544 7.37 -56.02 11.59
N GLU A 545 6.03 -56.00 11.63
CA GLU A 545 5.22 -57.22 11.77
C GLU A 545 5.33 -58.11 10.52
N ASP A 546 5.58 -57.52 9.34
CA ASP A 546 5.81 -58.20 8.06
C ASP A 546 7.32 -58.42 7.77
N ASP A 547 8.08 -58.70 8.82
CA ASP A 547 9.53 -58.90 8.79
C ASP A 547 10.29 -57.69 8.21
N MET A 548 11.31 -57.87 7.35
CA MET A 548 12.07 -56.78 6.73
C MET A 548 11.50 -56.30 5.38
N THR A 549 10.26 -56.68 5.06
CA THR A 549 9.63 -56.28 3.79
C THR A 549 9.57 -54.76 3.70
N GLY A 550 10.05 -54.17 2.60
CA GLY A 550 10.09 -52.72 2.42
C GLY A 550 11.25 -51.99 3.10
N TRP A 551 12.21 -52.71 3.71
CA TRP A 551 13.42 -52.13 4.29
C TRP A 551 14.69 -52.72 3.65
N SER A 552 15.69 -51.88 3.40
CA SER A 552 16.94 -52.29 2.74
C SER A 552 18.18 -51.74 3.45
N SER A 553 19.25 -52.53 3.51
CA SER A 553 20.55 -52.14 4.06
C SER A 553 21.68 -52.78 3.26
N SER A 554 22.85 -52.14 3.24
CA SER A 554 24.08 -52.74 2.74
C SER A 554 24.76 -53.67 3.75
N SER A 555 24.26 -53.76 4.99
CA SER A 555 24.76 -54.66 6.03
C SER A 555 23.81 -55.82 6.29
N PRO A 556 24.30 -57.08 6.33
CA PRO A 556 23.48 -58.24 6.69
C PRO A 556 23.17 -58.33 8.20
N ASP A 557 23.66 -57.38 9.01
CA ASP A 557 23.56 -57.43 10.47
C ASP A 557 22.24 -56.88 11.02
N TRP A 558 21.34 -56.37 10.17
CA TRP A 558 19.97 -56.01 10.53
C TRP A 558 19.07 -57.24 10.51
N VAL A 559 18.43 -57.55 11.64
CA VAL A 559 17.59 -58.74 11.80
C VAL A 559 16.29 -58.40 12.52
N ILE A 560 15.26 -59.23 12.34
CA ILE A 560 14.01 -59.10 13.11
C ILE A 560 14.17 -59.78 14.48
N GLY A 561 13.78 -59.06 15.52
CA GLY A 561 13.70 -59.54 16.90
C GLY A 561 12.25 -59.65 17.37
N SER A 562 12.00 -60.59 18.30
CA SER A 562 10.72 -60.74 19.01
C SER A 562 10.89 -60.67 20.54
N GLU A 563 12.09 -60.31 20.97
CA GLU A 563 12.51 -60.29 22.37
C GLU A 563 11.95 -59.10 23.16
N LYS A 564 11.66 -57.99 22.48
CA LYS A 564 10.99 -56.81 23.05
C LYS A 564 10.46 -55.92 21.92
N ALA A 565 9.15 -55.95 21.67
CA ALA A 565 8.45 -55.07 20.74
C ALA A 565 7.64 -54.02 21.53
N TRP A 566 7.52 -52.81 20.97
CA TRP A 566 6.67 -51.74 21.45
C TRP A 566 5.26 -51.84 20.87
N ALA A 567 5.15 -52.00 19.54
CA ALA A 567 3.89 -52.14 18.83
C ALA A 567 3.83 -53.53 18.19
N GLY A 568 2.90 -54.38 18.63
CA GLY A 568 2.79 -55.75 18.10
C GLY A 568 3.74 -56.75 18.77
N THR A 569 4.32 -57.65 17.97
CA THR A 569 5.11 -58.81 18.43
C THR A 569 6.56 -58.82 17.92
N LYS A 570 6.90 -57.98 16.94
CA LYS A 570 8.21 -57.91 16.30
C LYS A 570 8.79 -56.51 16.37
N CYS A 571 10.11 -56.42 16.28
CA CYS A 571 10.86 -55.18 16.13
C CYS A 571 12.11 -55.47 15.28
N VAL A 572 12.82 -54.44 14.83
CA VAL A 572 14.10 -54.63 14.13
C VAL A 572 15.29 -54.39 15.07
N LYS A 573 16.32 -55.22 14.95
CA LYS A 573 17.54 -55.20 15.75
C LYS A 573 18.77 -55.08 14.87
N TYR A 574 19.75 -54.30 15.31
CA TYR A 574 21.08 -54.28 14.71
C TYR A 574 22.09 -55.12 15.51
N ASN A 575 22.79 -56.06 14.87
CA ASN A 575 23.78 -56.93 15.52
C ASN A 575 25.24 -56.64 15.10
N GLY A 576 25.46 -55.61 14.28
CA GLY A 576 26.74 -55.35 13.64
C GLY A 576 27.72 -54.56 14.51
N SER A 577 29.00 -54.64 14.13
CA SER A 577 30.12 -53.99 14.84
C SER A 577 30.65 -52.72 14.17
N ALA A 578 30.00 -52.24 13.12
CA ALA A 578 30.31 -50.99 12.42
C ALA A 578 29.04 -50.15 12.27
N GLY A 579 29.17 -48.86 11.94
CA GLY A 579 28.00 -48.03 11.65
C GLY A 579 27.28 -48.49 10.38
N SER A 580 25.96 -48.62 10.41
CA SER A 580 25.12 -48.99 9.28
C SER A 580 23.78 -48.26 9.32
N ARG A 581 23.11 -48.22 8.17
CA ARG A 581 21.78 -47.64 7.98
C ARG A 581 20.82 -48.67 7.39
N LEU A 582 19.56 -48.60 7.81
CA LEU A 582 18.45 -49.37 7.26
C LEU A 582 17.42 -48.38 6.70
N ARG A 583 17.21 -48.42 5.39
CA ARG A 583 16.40 -47.46 4.63
C ARG A 583 15.02 -48.06 4.29
N ASN A 584 13.95 -47.28 4.51
CA ASN A 584 12.61 -47.66 4.09
C ASN A 584 12.44 -47.45 2.57
N ALA A 585 11.62 -48.26 1.92
CA ALA A 585 11.28 -48.12 0.50
C ALA A 585 10.27 -46.99 0.24
N GLY A 586 9.57 -46.50 1.26
CA GLY A 586 8.68 -45.35 1.17
C GLY A 586 9.48 -44.05 1.00
N VAL A 587 9.31 -43.40 -0.15
CA VAL A 587 10.01 -42.17 -0.55
C VAL A 587 8.97 -41.06 -0.75
N ALA A 588 8.98 -40.01 0.06
CA ALA A 588 8.01 -38.91 -0.02
C ALA A 588 8.49 -37.79 -0.95
N PRO A 589 7.69 -37.28 -1.90
CA PRO A 589 8.03 -36.06 -2.65
C PRO A 589 8.04 -34.84 -1.73
N VAL A 590 8.99 -33.94 -1.94
CA VAL A 590 9.16 -32.74 -1.13
C VAL A 590 9.51 -31.53 -1.97
N THR A 591 9.05 -30.35 -1.55
CA THR A 591 9.45 -29.07 -2.14
C THR A 591 10.51 -28.40 -1.24
N PRO A 592 11.54 -27.73 -1.79
CA PRO A 592 12.48 -26.96 -0.97
C PRO A 592 11.76 -26.00 -0.01
N GLY A 593 12.11 -26.05 1.27
CA GLY A 593 11.45 -25.30 2.35
C GLY A 593 10.35 -26.06 3.10
N GLN A 594 9.89 -27.21 2.60
CA GLN A 594 8.90 -28.04 3.28
C GLN A 594 9.48 -28.70 4.54
N ARG A 595 8.73 -28.68 5.63
CA ARG A 595 9.13 -29.25 6.93
C ARG A 595 8.50 -30.63 7.12
N ILE A 596 9.30 -31.61 7.55
CA ILE A 596 8.87 -33.00 7.76
C ILE A 596 9.33 -33.47 9.13
N SER A 597 8.48 -34.21 9.84
CA SER A 597 8.82 -34.85 11.11
C SER A 597 8.63 -36.35 11.06
N ALA A 598 9.51 -37.10 11.72
CA ALA A 598 9.38 -38.53 11.91
C ALA A 598 9.74 -38.93 13.33
N ASN A 599 9.13 -40.00 13.81
CA ASN A 599 9.37 -40.58 15.11
C ASN A 599 9.53 -42.11 15.04
N CYS A 600 10.28 -42.66 15.98
CA CYS A 600 10.52 -44.09 16.10
C CYS A 600 10.80 -44.42 17.57
N ARG A 601 10.37 -45.59 18.02
CA ARG A 601 10.71 -46.12 19.33
C ARG A 601 12.05 -46.84 19.24
N ILE A 602 13.06 -46.33 19.95
CA ILE A 602 14.40 -46.89 19.96
C ILE A 602 14.73 -47.40 21.36
N SER A 603 15.23 -48.62 21.47
CA SER A 603 15.68 -49.18 22.74
C SER A 603 17.12 -49.67 22.67
N LEU A 604 17.85 -49.47 23.76
CA LEU A 604 19.24 -49.91 23.92
C LEU A 604 19.44 -50.50 25.32
N ASP A 605 19.97 -51.72 25.40
CA ASP A 605 20.23 -52.40 26.68
C ASP A 605 21.73 -52.46 26.96
N THR A 606 22.32 -51.37 27.46
CA THR A 606 23.71 -51.38 27.96
C THR A 606 23.83 -50.80 29.36
N ARG A 607 24.45 -51.58 30.25
CA ARG A 607 24.89 -51.15 31.59
C ARG A 607 26.17 -50.31 31.45
N ASP A 608 26.20 -49.21 32.20
CA ASP A 608 27.26 -48.20 32.29
C ASP A 608 28.70 -48.65 31.98
N GLY A 609 29.37 -47.84 31.14
CA GLY A 609 30.80 -47.58 31.24
C GLY A 609 31.68 -48.21 30.17
N GLY A 610 31.92 -47.46 29.08
CA GLY A 610 33.06 -47.67 28.17
C GLY A 610 32.69 -47.94 26.71
N GLN A 611 32.47 -46.85 25.95
CA GLN A 611 32.19 -46.78 24.50
C GLN A 611 30.86 -47.38 24.03
N MET A 612 30.04 -46.54 23.39
CA MET A 612 28.58 -46.62 23.43
C MET A 612 28.01 -47.09 22.08
N PRO A 613 27.32 -48.25 21.98
CA PRO A 613 26.46 -48.50 20.83
C PRO A 613 25.35 -47.44 20.82
N TYR A 614 24.92 -47.02 19.63
CA TYR A 614 23.87 -46.01 19.50
C TYR A 614 22.78 -46.41 18.52
N GLY A 615 21.59 -45.84 18.71
CA GLY A 615 20.50 -45.84 17.74
C GLY A 615 20.04 -44.40 17.46
N ALA A 616 19.70 -44.10 16.20
CA ALA A 616 19.13 -42.81 15.80
C ALA A 616 18.16 -42.98 14.62
N LEU A 617 17.22 -42.04 14.51
CA LEU A 617 16.29 -41.90 13.38
C LEU A 617 16.76 -40.75 12.47
N ARG A 618 16.63 -40.91 11.15
CA ARG A 618 17.12 -39.95 10.16
C ARG A 618 16.13 -39.74 9.02
N ILE A 619 16.04 -38.49 8.57
CA ILE A 619 15.41 -38.08 7.30
C ILE A 619 16.55 -37.74 6.33
N THR A 620 16.58 -38.43 5.20
CA THR A 620 17.57 -38.24 4.14
C THR A 620 16.91 -37.60 2.93
N TRP A 621 17.48 -36.50 2.44
CA TRP A 621 16.99 -35.74 1.29
C TRP A 621 17.64 -36.25 0.00
N LEU A 622 16.87 -36.36 -1.07
CA LEU A 622 17.31 -36.91 -2.34
C LEU A 622 17.01 -35.91 -3.47
N ASP A 623 17.92 -35.78 -4.42
CA ASP A 623 17.66 -35.05 -5.66
C ASP A 623 16.78 -35.87 -6.64
N ALA A 624 16.46 -35.29 -7.79
CA ALA A 624 15.66 -35.95 -8.82
C ALA A 624 16.29 -37.25 -9.38
N SER A 625 17.57 -37.49 -9.12
CA SER A 625 18.34 -38.66 -9.56
C SER A 625 18.63 -39.66 -8.43
N ASP A 626 17.94 -39.55 -7.30
CA ASP A 626 18.09 -40.42 -6.11
C ASP A 626 19.45 -40.29 -5.38
N HIS A 627 20.17 -39.18 -5.58
CA HIS A 627 21.42 -38.91 -4.85
C HIS A 627 21.15 -38.20 -3.52
N GLU A 628 21.82 -38.66 -2.45
CA GLU A 628 21.75 -38.06 -1.12
C GLU A 628 22.30 -36.62 -1.10
N ILE A 629 21.46 -35.67 -0.68
CA ILE A 629 21.84 -34.28 -0.41
C ILE A 629 22.16 -34.14 1.08
N LEU A 630 23.40 -33.76 1.39
CA LEU A 630 23.88 -33.58 2.75
C LEU A 630 23.79 -32.12 3.21
N PRO A 631 23.50 -31.85 4.51
CA PRO A 631 23.25 -32.84 5.57
C PRO A 631 21.77 -33.26 5.66
N GLY A 632 21.51 -34.56 5.84
CA GLY A 632 20.20 -35.05 6.26
C GLY A 632 19.86 -34.66 7.71
N ALA A 633 18.57 -34.62 8.06
CA ALA A 633 18.13 -34.35 9.43
C ALA A 633 18.21 -35.63 10.27
N ARG A 634 18.79 -35.55 11.47
CA ARG A 634 19.09 -36.73 12.30
C ARG A 634 18.66 -36.46 13.75
N SER A 635 18.00 -37.42 14.37
CA SER A 635 17.66 -37.35 15.80
C SER A 635 18.93 -37.34 16.66
N ALA A 636 18.78 -36.97 17.93
CA ALA A 636 19.82 -37.25 18.92
C ALA A 636 20.11 -38.76 18.96
N SER A 637 21.40 -39.12 19.08
CA SER A 637 21.80 -40.52 19.25
C SER A 637 21.42 -41.01 20.64
N ILE A 638 20.65 -42.10 20.73
CA ILE A 638 20.45 -42.80 21.99
C ILE A 638 21.67 -43.67 22.26
N ALA A 639 22.53 -43.22 23.19
CA ALA A 639 23.79 -43.87 23.55
C ALA A 639 23.77 -44.53 24.95
N LYS A 640 22.73 -44.25 25.75
CA LYS A 640 22.45 -44.88 27.05
C LYS A 640 20.94 -45.08 27.12
N GLY A 641 20.45 -46.26 26.76
CA GLY A 641 19.03 -46.57 26.90
C GLY A 641 18.66 -46.83 28.36
N ASP A 642 17.39 -46.65 28.69
CA ASP A 642 16.81 -46.94 30.02
C ASP A 642 16.76 -48.45 30.32
N LYS A 643 17.92 -49.12 30.36
CA LYS A 643 18.09 -50.57 30.63
C LYS A 643 17.17 -51.42 29.74
N GLY A 644 17.17 -51.11 28.44
CA GLY A 644 16.38 -51.82 27.45
C GLY A 644 14.93 -51.37 27.34
N ASN A 645 14.48 -50.25 27.92
CA ASN A 645 13.17 -49.66 27.62
C ASN A 645 13.19 -48.85 26.30
N PHE A 646 12.02 -48.68 25.68
CA PHE A 646 11.87 -47.96 24.41
C PHE A 646 11.65 -46.47 24.65
N ASP A 647 12.53 -45.65 24.10
CA ASP A 647 12.44 -44.20 24.09
C ASP A 647 11.85 -43.71 22.76
N LEU A 648 11.00 -42.68 22.80
CA LEU A 648 10.54 -42.04 21.57
C LEU A 648 11.64 -41.11 21.06
N CYS A 649 12.11 -41.38 19.85
CA CYS A 649 13.06 -40.53 19.14
C CYS A 649 12.36 -39.82 18.01
N THR A 650 12.39 -38.50 18.02
CA THR A 650 11.81 -37.65 16.97
C THR A 650 12.92 -36.94 16.22
N VAL A 651 12.73 -36.79 14.92
CA VAL A 651 13.56 -35.96 14.04
C VAL A 651 12.66 -35.07 13.22
N THR A 652 13.08 -33.82 13.03
CA THR A 652 12.41 -32.87 12.15
C THR A 652 13.45 -32.26 11.23
N GLY A 653 13.13 -32.15 9.95
CA GLY A 653 14.00 -31.56 8.95
C GLY A 653 13.22 -30.68 7.97
N THR A 654 13.90 -29.69 7.40
CA THR A 654 13.37 -28.86 6.32
C THR A 654 14.10 -29.21 5.02
N ALA A 655 13.35 -29.45 3.95
CA ALA A 655 13.88 -29.84 2.65
C ALA A 655 14.82 -28.75 2.10
N PRO A 656 16.10 -29.05 1.84
CA PRO A 656 17.05 -28.08 1.32
C PRO A 656 16.83 -27.79 -0.17
N ALA A 657 17.47 -26.74 -0.68
CA ALA A 657 17.43 -26.43 -2.11
C ALA A 657 17.90 -27.62 -2.97
N GLY A 658 17.11 -27.97 -3.98
CA GLY A 658 17.38 -29.12 -4.87
C GLY A 658 16.88 -30.47 -4.36
N ALA A 659 16.34 -30.56 -3.13
CA ALA A 659 15.66 -31.76 -2.66
C ALA A 659 14.32 -31.93 -3.39
N VAL A 660 14.12 -33.13 -3.92
CA VAL A 660 12.89 -33.54 -4.60
C VAL A 660 12.19 -34.65 -3.83
N TYR A 661 12.94 -35.44 -3.07
CA TYR A 661 12.37 -36.51 -2.24
C TYR A 661 12.97 -36.57 -0.83
N ALA A 662 12.26 -37.22 0.09
CA ALA A 662 12.69 -37.55 1.45
C ALA A 662 12.45 -39.03 1.76
N VAL A 663 13.39 -39.66 2.46
CA VAL A 663 13.30 -41.06 2.89
C VAL A 663 13.66 -41.20 4.37
N ILE A 664 13.00 -42.15 5.06
CA ILE A 664 13.31 -42.48 6.46
C ILE A 664 14.38 -43.57 6.54
N GLU A 665 15.39 -43.33 7.36
CA GLU A 665 16.46 -44.27 7.66
C GLU A 665 16.63 -44.46 9.18
N LEU A 666 16.88 -45.71 9.58
CA LEU A 666 17.33 -46.05 10.93
C LEU A 666 18.85 -46.20 10.92
N GLU A 667 19.53 -45.65 11.91
CA GLU A 667 20.99 -45.64 12.00
C GLU A 667 21.46 -46.29 13.31
N SER A 668 22.40 -47.23 13.22
CA SER A 668 23.03 -47.83 14.41
C SER A 668 24.49 -48.20 14.16
N GLY A 669 25.29 -48.27 15.22
CA GLY A 669 26.70 -48.68 15.17
C GLY A 669 27.25 -49.09 16.53
N ASN A 670 28.20 -50.02 16.54
CA ASN A 670 28.85 -50.48 17.77
C ASN A 670 30.37 -50.62 17.58
N GLY A 671 31.16 -49.65 18.04
CA GLY A 671 32.59 -49.54 17.74
C GLY A 671 33.54 -50.66 18.22
N ASN A 672 33.09 -51.81 18.77
CA ASN A 672 34.00 -52.90 19.11
C ASN A 672 33.40 -54.33 19.27
N GLY A 673 32.41 -54.72 18.46
CA GLY A 673 32.12 -56.16 18.25
C GLY A 673 31.20 -56.88 19.26
N ASN A 674 30.49 -56.16 20.14
CA ASN A 674 29.52 -56.78 21.06
C ASN A 674 28.10 -56.84 20.43
N ARG A 675 27.41 -57.99 20.48
CA ARG A 675 26.23 -58.28 19.62
C ARG A 675 24.86 -57.82 20.15
N ASN A 676 24.81 -56.86 21.07
CA ASN A 676 23.55 -56.33 21.62
C ASN A 676 23.32 -54.89 21.13
N GLY A 677 23.01 -54.71 19.85
CA GLY A 677 22.75 -53.38 19.28
C GLY A 677 21.30 -52.91 19.47
N ALA A 678 21.02 -51.71 18.98
CA ALA A 678 19.75 -51.02 19.19
C ALA A 678 18.56 -51.78 18.57
N LEU A 679 17.42 -51.74 19.27
CA LEU A 679 16.12 -52.20 18.83
C LEU A 679 15.31 -50.99 18.35
N PHE A 680 14.56 -51.14 17.26
CA PHE A 680 13.73 -50.09 16.68
C PHE A 680 12.34 -50.64 16.39
N ASP A 681 11.32 -49.84 16.68
CA ASP A 681 9.93 -50.20 16.47
C ASP A 681 9.04 -48.96 16.29
N ASP A 682 7.81 -49.16 15.82
CA ASP A 682 6.76 -48.14 15.67
C ASP A 682 7.26 -46.89 14.92
N VAL A 683 7.85 -47.09 13.74
CA VAL A 683 8.35 -45.97 12.93
C VAL A 683 7.15 -45.23 12.35
N LYS A 684 6.99 -43.96 12.67
CA LYS A 684 5.97 -43.12 12.07
C LYS A 684 6.67 -41.94 11.46
N TRP A 685 6.21 -41.51 10.30
CA TRP A 685 6.44 -40.14 9.90
C TRP A 685 5.11 -39.42 9.89
N ASP A 686 5.17 -38.20 10.38
CA ASP A 686 4.05 -37.29 10.25
C ASP A 686 4.34 -36.50 8.97
N PHE A 687 3.81 -37.01 7.86
CA PHE A 687 3.72 -36.23 6.64
C PHE A 687 2.55 -35.27 6.84
N VAL A 688 2.75 -34.26 7.70
CA VAL A 688 1.79 -33.17 7.80
C VAL A 688 1.85 -32.48 6.45
N LEU A 689 0.79 -32.66 5.66
CA LEU A 689 0.45 -31.75 4.57
C LEU A 689 0.10 -30.43 5.24
N GLU A 690 1.11 -29.66 5.61
CA GLU A 690 0.94 -28.24 5.84
C GLU A 690 0.90 -27.63 4.43
N PRO A 691 -0.26 -27.16 3.94
CA PRO A 691 -0.25 -26.34 2.76
C PRO A 691 0.60 -25.11 3.07
N THR A 692 1.48 -24.73 2.14
CA THR A 692 2.15 -23.43 2.15
C THR A 692 1.09 -22.32 2.09
N GLY A 693 0.51 -21.96 3.23
CA GLY A 693 -0.32 -20.77 3.42
C GLY A 693 -1.85 -20.90 3.32
N GLY A 694 -2.47 -22.07 3.55
CA GLY A 694 -3.95 -22.20 3.54
C GLY A 694 -4.58 -22.45 4.93
N GLU A 695 -5.67 -21.74 5.26
CA GLU A 695 -6.44 -21.89 6.51
C GLU A 695 -7.31 -23.17 6.50
N ARG A 696 -7.39 -23.87 7.64
CA ARG A 696 -8.29 -25.03 7.81
C ARG A 696 -9.69 -24.54 8.19
N THR A 697 -10.74 -25.03 7.54
CA THR A 697 -12.11 -24.86 8.05
C THR A 697 -12.36 -25.87 9.17
N LEU A 698 -12.15 -25.45 10.42
CA LEU A 698 -12.47 -26.25 11.62
C LEU A 698 -13.97 -26.13 11.92
N ILE A 699 -14.62 -27.26 12.21
CA ILE A 699 -16.02 -27.30 12.64
C ILE A 699 -16.05 -27.48 14.16
N ASP A 700 -16.46 -26.45 14.90
CA ASP A 700 -16.68 -26.52 16.35
C ASP A 700 -18.11 -27.01 16.63
N LEU A 701 -18.25 -28.15 17.31
CA LEU A 701 -19.51 -28.87 17.52
C LEU A 701 -20.25 -28.38 18.79
N GLY A 702 -20.31 -27.07 18.98
CA GLY A 702 -20.78 -26.41 20.21
C GLY A 702 -22.20 -26.73 20.68
N ASP A 703 -23.09 -27.30 19.86
CA ASP A 703 -24.50 -27.52 20.20
C ASP A 703 -24.96 -28.97 19.98
N PHE A 704 -24.43 -29.91 20.77
CA PHE A 704 -24.95 -31.28 20.83
C PHE A 704 -26.29 -31.33 21.58
N THR A 705 -27.39 -31.56 20.87
CA THR A 705 -28.57 -32.26 21.41
C THR A 705 -28.86 -33.48 20.54
N MET A 706 -28.48 -34.67 21.01
CA MET A 706 -28.66 -35.91 20.26
C MET A 706 -30.12 -36.40 20.31
N ALA A 707 -30.66 -36.73 19.14
CA ALA A 707 -32.00 -37.29 18.97
C ALA A 707 -32.06 -38.82 19.23
N ASP A 708 -33.09 -39.20 19.99
CA ASP A 708 -33.94 -40.41 20.01
C ASP A 708 -33.41 -41.85 19.95
N ARG A 709 -32.11 -42.13 19.92
CA ARG A 709 -31.60 -43.53 20.12
C ARG A 709 -30.48 -43.71 21.13
N TRP A 710 -30.08 -42.65 21.82
CA TRP A 710 -29.10 -42.70 22.90
C TRP A 710 -29.83 -42.48 24.23
N THR A 711 -29.91 -43.51 25.07
CA THR A 711 -30.40 -43.36 26.44
C THR A 711 -29.24 -43.00 27.36
N LEU A 712 -29.30 -41.81 27.97
CA LEU A 712 -28.39 -41.41 29.03
C LEU A 712 -28.68 -42.31 30.25
N GLY A 713 -27.77 -43.21 30.62
CA GLY A 713 -27.87 -43.90 31.90
C GLY A 713 -27.69 -42.90 33.04
N ASP A 714 -28.50 -43.02 34.10
CA ASP A 714 -28.75 -42.04 35.18
C ASP A 714 -27.55 -41.51 36.01
N HIS A 715 -26.33 -41.77 35.57
CA HIS A 715 -25.13 -41.15 36.11
C HIS A 715 -24.23 -40.76 34.95
N TRP A 716 -24.38 -39.56 34.38
CA TRP A 716 -23.29 -38.65 34.00
C TRP A 716 -23.82 -37.33 33.41
N SER A 717 -23.38 -36.23 34.00
CA SER A 717 -23.28 -34.91 33.35
C SER A 717 -21.87 -34.75 32.79
N LEU A 718 -21.74 -34.14 31.61
CA LEU A 718 -20.48 -33.57 31.13
C LEU A 718 -20.00 -32.52 32.14
N GLN A 719 -19.10 -32.93 33.03
CA GLN A 719 -18.29 -32.01 33.82
C GLN A 719 -16.91 -31.91 33.16
N PRO A 720 -16.41 -30.69 32.89
CA PRO A 720 -14.99 -30.48 32.67
C PRO A 720 -14.23 -31.02 33.89
N ALA A 721 -13.09 -31.68 33.69
CA ALA A 721 -12.29 -32.18 34.80
C ALA A 721 -11.84 -31.02 35.72
N GLY A 722 -12.47 -30.92 36.89
CA GLY A 722 -12.08 -30.01 37.96
C GLY A 722 -10.86 -30.51 38.77
N PRO A 723 -10.27 -29.65 39.64
CA PRO A 723 -8.82 -29.64 39.88
C PRO A 723 -8.29 -30.51 41.04
N ASN A 724 -9.02 -31.49 41.58
CA ASN A 724 -8.55 -32.26 42.74
C ASN A 724 -8.74 -33.78 42.52
N GLY A 725 -7.65 -34.46 42.12
CA GLY A 725 -7.63 -35.90 41.89
C GLY A 725 -7.60 -36.77 43.15
N PRO A 726 -7.44 -38.09 42.96
CA PRO A 726 -6.38 -38.79 43.68
C PRO A 726 -5.47 -39.57 42.71
N SER A 727 -4.20 -39.17 42.71
CA SER A 727 -2.99 -39.99 42.51
C SER A 727 -2.82 -40.81 41.22
N GLY A 728 -1.84 -40.40 40.40
CA GLY A 728 -0.92 -41.36 39.77
C GLY A 728 -0.61 -41.19 38.28
N ALA A 729 0.19 -40.15 37.96
CA ALA A 729 1.10 -40.04 36.80
C ALA A 729 0.52 -40.16 35.37
N ALA A 730 0.26 -39.01 34.76
CA ALA A 730 0.16 -38.82 33.31
C ALA A 730 1.03 -37.61 32.89
N TYR A 731 1.98 -37.88 32.01
CA TYR A 731 2.59 -37.06 30.95
C TYR A 731 2.96 -35.59 31.24
N ALA A 732 4.28 -35.31 31.22
CA ALA A 732 4.82 -34.00 30.83
C ALA A 732 6.05 -34.22 29.95
N GLU A 733 5.87 -33.86 28.69
CA GLU A 733 6.85 -33.83 27.61
C GLU A 733 7.78 -32.62 27.78
N HIS A 734 9.08 -32.82 27.58
CA HIS A 734 10.02 -31.74 27.30
C HIS A 734 10.22 -31.68 25.79
N ALA A 735 9.65 -30.67 25.14
CA ALA A 735 10.06 -30.24 23.81
C ALA A 735 11.06 -29.07 23.94
N PRO A 736 12.19 -29.08 23.22
CA PRO A 736 13.04 -27.91 23.04
C PRO A 736 12.34 -26.91 22.11
N GLY A 737 12.32 -25.63 22.49
CA GLY A 737 11.65 -24.58 21.74
C GLY A 737 12.38 -24.13 20.46
N PRO A 738 11.65 -23.50 19.51
CA PRO A 738 12.23 -22.68 18.45
C PRO A 738 12.83 -21.37 19.02
N PRO A 739 13.75 -20.70 18.30
CA PRO A 739 14.32 -19.43 18.71
C PRO A 739 13.37 -18.27 18.41
N GLY A 740 12.77 -17.71 19.47
CA GLY A 740 12.75 -16.26 19.68
C GLY A 740 11.63 -15.41 19.09
N GLU A 741 10.40 -15.52 19.60
CA GLU A 741 9.56 -14.37 19.94
C GLU A 741 8.83 -14.68 21.25
N SER A 742 9.11 -13.94 22.33
CA SER A 742 8.52 -14.21 23.65
C SER A 742 7.21 -13.45 23.83
N THR A 743 6.08 -14.14 23.68
CA THR A 743 4.80 -13.69 24.23
C THR A 743 4.72 -14.03 25.72
N ALA A 744 4.01 -13.18 26.48
CA ALA A 744 3.79 -13.39 27.91
C ALA A 744 3.05 -14.71 28.15
N ILE A 745 3.61 -15.56 29.01
CA ILE A 745 2.97 -16.80 29.45
C ILE A 745 1.81 -16.43 30.39
N VAL A 746 0.57 -16.46 29.90
CA VAL A 746 -0.61 -16.53 30.77
C VAL A 746 -0.74 -17.97 31.25
N ALA A 747 0.10 -18.34 32.22
CA ALA A 747 -0.11 -19.57 32.98
C ALA A 747 -1.01 -19.23 34.17
N VAL A 748 -2.31 -19.48 34.05
CA VAL A 748 -3.14 -19.73 35.24
C VAL A 748 -2.77 -21.12 35.77
N ARG A 749 -1.57 -21.24 36.37
CA ARG A 749 -1.40 -22.20 37.44
C ARG A 749 -2.00 -21.54 38.66
N ALA A 750 -3.16 -22.01 39.10
CA ALA A 750 -3.65 -21.74 40.42
C ALA A 750 -2.58 -22.18 41.44
N ALA A 751 -1.75 -21.23 41.88
CA ALA A 751 -1.06 -21.37 43.14
C ALA A 751 -2.18 -21.49 44.18
N ASN A 752 -2.32 -22.65 44.81
CA ASN A 752 -3.16 -22.83 45.98
C ASN A 752 -2.58 -22.07 47.18
N VAL A 753 -2.46 -20.75 47.06
CA VAL A 753 -2.02 -19.84 48.12
C VAL A 753 -3.15 -18.84 48.35
N ARG A 754 -4.25 -19.31 48.95
CA ARG A 754 -5.09 -18.47 49.81
C ARG A 754 -4.35 -18.19 51.12
N GLN A 755 -3.21 -17.52 51.05
CA GLN A 755 -2.62 -16.86 52.20
C GLN A 755 -2.18 -15.47 51.76
N ALA A 756 -2.93 -14.48 52.22
CA ALA A 756 -2.55 -13.08 52.21
C ALA A 756 -1.10 -12.93 52.71
N VAL A 757 -0.16 -12.70 51.79
CA VAL A 757 1.24 -12.46 52.14
C VAL A 757 1.37 -10.99 52.51
N SER A 758 1.91 -10.69 53.69
CA SER A 758 2.24 -9.31 54.08
C SER A 758 3.27 -8.72 53.12
N TYR A 759 3.18 -7.42 52.78
CA TYR A 759 4.05 -6.73 51.79
C TYR A 759 5.58 -6.78 52.00
N LEU A 760 6.10 -7.52 52.98
CA LEU A 760 7.54 -7.66 53.22
C LEU A 760 8.21 -8.28 51.97
N GLY A 761 8.80 -7.42 51.12
CA GLY A 761 9.46 -7.77 49.86
C GLY A 761 8.84 -7.14 48.60
N TRP A 762 7.58 -6.69 48.64
CA TRP A 762 6.86 -6.11 47.49
C TRP A 762 7.16 -4.61 47.32
N ALA A 763 7.39 -4.18 46.09
CA ALA A 763 7.53 -2.77 45.72
C ALA A 763 6.21 -2.23 45.17
N GLY A 764 5.73 -1.12 45.73
CA GLY A 764 4.58 -0.41 45.17
C GLY A 764 4.95 0.16 43.80
N ILE A 765 4.12 -0.13 42.80
CA ILE A 765 4.15 0.63 41.55
C ILE A 765 3.53 2.00 41.86
N SER A 766 4.01 3.04 41.18
CA SER A 766 3.48 4.43 41.19
C SER A 766 2.02 4.56 41.65
N ALA A 767 1.66 5.65 42.33
CA ALA A 767 0.41 5.93 43.08
C ALA A 767 -0.95 5.71 42.36
N VAL A 768 -0.97 5.13 41.16
CA VAL A 768 -2.12 4.74 40.36
C VAL A 768 -2.79 3.51 40.94
N LYS A 769 -4.10 3.63 41.20
CA LYS A 769 -4.97 2.52 41.60
C LYS A 769 -5.77 2.04 40.39
N VAL A 770 -6.04 0.74 40.33
CA VAL A 770 -6.92 0.12 39.34
C VAL A 770 -8.35 0.29 39.82
N GLY A 771 -9.10 1.19 39.18
CA GLY A 771 -10.46 1.54 39.55
C GLY A 771 -11.46 0.38 39.37
N ALA A 772 -12.47 0.35 40.24
CA ALA A 772 -13.57 -0.62 40.20
C ALA A 772 -14.30 -0.64 38.83
N GLY A 773 -14.46 -1.81 38.22
CA GLY A 773 -15.18 -1.98 36.95
C GLY A 773 -14.49 -1.39 35.73
N LYS A 774 -13.20 -1.09 35.83
CA LYS A 774 -12.39 -0.51 34.75
C LYS A 774 -11.27 -1.46 34.35
N SER A 775 -10.92 -1.44 33.07
CA SER A 775 -9.74 -2.12 32.57
C SER A 775 -8.57 -1.13 32.46
N TYR A 776 -7.35 -1.64 32.54
CA TYR A 776 -6.13 -0.85 32.44
C TYR A 776 -5.06 -1.63 31.67
N ARG A 777 -4.28 -0.94 30.84
CA ARG A 777 -3.07 -1.49 30.22
C ARG A 777 -1.85 -1.01 30.98
N VAL A 778 -1.03 -1.95 31.44
CA VAL A 778 0.21 -1.70 32.18
C VAL A 778 1.40 -2.08 31.31
N ALA A 779 2.32 -1.16 31.08
CA ALA A 779 3.60 -1.39 30.41
C ALA A 779 4.75 -1.23 31.40
N ILE A 780 5.63 -2.22 31.49
CA ILE A 780 6.73 -2.28 32.47
C ILE A 780 8.01 -2.71 31.77
N THR A 781 9.10 -1.98 31.97
CA THR A 781 10.45 -2.39 31.58
C THR A 781 11.19 -2.93 32.79
N ILE A 782 11.52 -4.22 32.76
CA ILE A 782 12.30 -4.91 33.79
C ILE A 782 13.75 -4.97 33.31
N ASP A 783 14.64 -4.28 34.02
CA ASP A 783 16.04 -4.13 33.61
C ASP A 783 16.87 -5.39 33.85
N SER A 784 16.55 -6.10 34.94
CA SER A 784 17.22 -7.32 35.33
C SER A 784 16.31 -8.19 36.20
N LEU A 785 16.49 -9.50 36.10
CA LEU A 785 15.83 -10.48 36.96
C LEU A 785 16.87 -11.21 37.82
N PRO A 786 16.47 -11.79 38.95
CA PRO A 786 17.32 -12.73 39.68
C PRO A 786 17.61 -13.95 38.80
N ASP A 787 18.83 -14.52 38.89
CA ASP A 787 19.20 -15.74 38.17
C ASP A 787 18.19 -16.86 38.46
N ASP A 788 17.67 -17.48 37.39
CA ASP A 788 16.61 -18.48 37.40
C ASP A 788 15.29 -18.05 38.10
N GLY A 789 15.05 -16.76 38.38
CA GLY A 789 13.89 -16.24 39.12
C GLY A 789 12.70 -15.73 38.29
N PHE A 790 11.62 -15.34 38.98
CA PHE A 790 10.41 -14.73 38.40
C PHE A 790 10.11 -13.36 39.03
N THR A 791 9.60 -12.42 38.24
CA THR A 791 8.96 -11.19 38.74
C THR A 791 7.46 -11.24 38.51
N TYR A 792 6.69 -10.93 39.55
CA TYR A 792 5.22 -10.93 39.53
C TYR A 792 4.68 -9.52 39.64
N ILE A 793 3.51 -9.30 39.02
CA ILE A 793 2.65 -8.14 39.25
C ILE A 793 1.37 -8.59 39.97
N ALA A 794 0.90 -7.81 40.94
CA ALA A 794 -0.24 -8.20 41.77
C ALA A 794 -1.10 -7.01 42.25
N LEU A 795 -2.36 -7.30 42.55
CA LEU A 795 -3.31 -6.39 43.20
C LEU A 795 -3.36 -6.62 44.71
N ALA A 796 -3.68 -5.58 45.47
CA ALA A 796 -3.73 -5.65 46.92
C ALA A 796 -4.93 -4.93 47.54
N THR A 797 -5.35 -5.38 48.72
CA THR A 797 -6.34 -4.72 49.57
C THR A 797 -5.75 -4.50 50.94
N GLY A 798 -5.66 -3.24 51.38
CA GLY A 798 -5.10 -2.92 52.69
C GLY A 798 -3.63 -3.34 52.80
N LYS A 799 -3.32 -4.37 53.60
CA LYS A 799 -1.95 -4.86 53.85
C LYS A 799 -1.61 -6.19 53.16
N THR A 800 -2.50 -6.68 52.30
CA THR A 800 -2.48 -8.05 51.79
C THR A 800 -2.58 -8.06 50.26
N ILE A 801 -1.74 -8.87 49.62
CA ILE A 801 -1.83 -9.15 48.19
C ILE A 801 -2.97 -10.14 47.94
N ASP A 802 -3.88 -9.81 47.02
CA ASP A 802 -5.09 -10.59 46.76
C ASP A 802 -4.92 -11.53 45.56
N SER A 803 -4.24 -11.07 44.50
CA SER A 803 -4.03 -11.86 43.28
C SER A 803 -2.77 -11.44 42.52
N ALA A 804 -1.95 -12.42 42.12
CA ALA A 804 -0.91 -12.23 41.12
C ALA A 804 -1.53 -12.30 39.72
N LEU A 805 -1.26 -11.30 38.89
CA LEU A 805 -1.90 -11.09 37.59
C LEU A 805 -1.06 -11.62 36.42
N ALA A 806 0.26 -11.46 36.50
CA ALA A 806 1.21 -11.96 35.50
C ALA A 806 2.59 -12.17 36.13
N SER A 807 3.44 -12.94 35.44
CA SER A 807 4.82 -13.18 35.84
C SER A 807 5.77 -13.25 34.65
N TRP A 808 7.00 -12.80 34.85
CA TRP A 808 8.05 -12.80 33.84
C TRP A 808 9.34 -13.44 34.37
N ASN A 809 10.00 -14.24 33.55
CA ASN A 809 11.26 -14.93 33.85
C ASN A 809 12.42 -14.51 32.94
N LYS A 810 12.23 -13.45 32.14
CA LYS A 810 13.29 -12.76 31.41
C LYS A 810 13.22 -11.25 31.67
N ALA A 811 14.35 -10.57 31.55
CA ALA A 811 14.39 -9.11 31.51
C ALA A 811 13.84 -8.64 30.15
N GLY A 812 13.20 -7.48 30.13
CA GLY A 812 12.53 -6.96 28.93
C GLY A 812 11.39 -6.00 29.22
N THR A 813 10.79 -5.47 28.16
CA THR A 813 9.59 -4.64 28.23
C THR A 813 8.35 -5.50 28.00
N TYR A 814 7.39 -5.38 28.90
CA TYR A 814 6.18 -6.21 28.92
C TYR A 814 4.93 -5.34 28.99
N SER A 815 3.84 -5.81 28.38
CA SER A 815 2.52 -5.18 28.48
C SER A 815 1.48 -6.20 28.96
N VAL A 816 0.64 -5.80 29.92
CA VAL A 816 -0.44 -6.64 30.48
C VAL A 816 -1.72 -5.81 30.60
N THR A 817 -2.86 -6.41 30.24
CA THR A 817 -4.18 -5.83 30.49
C THR A 817 -4.73 -6.37 31.81
N ILE A 818 -5.24 -5.47 32.64
CA ILE A 818 -5.79 -5.76 33.96
C ILE A 818 -7.23 -5.29 33.97
N THR A 819 -8.17 -6.19 34.19
CA THR A 819 -9.59 -5.86 34.35
C THR A 819 -9.98 -6.05 35.81
N ASN A 820 -10.43 -4.98 36.46
CA ASN A 820 -10.89 -5.05 37.85
C ASN A 820 -12.41 -5.25 37.89
N THR A 821 -12.85 -6.43 38.34
CA THR A 821 -14.26 -6.84 38.38
C THR A 821 -14.87 -6.86 39.79
N ASP A 822 -14.08 -6.62 40.84
CA ASP A 822 -14.51 -6.83 42.23
C ASP A 822 -15.19 -5.62 42.90
N GLY A 823 -15.24 -4.49 42.20
CA GLY A 823 -15.93 -3.28 42.66
C GLY A 823 -15.14 -2.42 43.66
N VAL A 824 -13.85 -2.70 43.91
CA VAL A 824 -13.01 -1.99 44.87
C VAL A 824 -11.75 -1.43 44.19
N GLU A 825 -11.21 -0.28 44.63
CA GLU A 825 -9.94 0.21 44.07
C GLU A 825 -8.73 -0.55 44.64
N HIS A 826 -7.90 -1.13 43.76
CA HIS A 826 -6.70 -1.86 44.16
C HIS A 826 -5.40 -1.14 43.77
N PRO A 827 -4.46 -0.89 44.70
CA PRO A 827 -3.08 -0.57 44.37
C PRO A 827 -2.34 -1.75 43.72
N LEU A 828 -1.36 -1.42 42.88
CA LEU A 828 -0.57 -2.36 42.10
C LEU A 828 0.85 -2.53 42.69
N TYR A 829 1.34 -3.76 42.77
CA TYR A 829 2.62 -4.10 43.38
C TYR A 829 3.45 -5.06 42.50
N LEU A 830 4.78 -5.03 42.69
CA LEU A 830 5.75 -5.95 42.08
C LEU A 830 6.57 -6.73 43.12
N LEU A 831 6.96 -7.96 42.78
CA LEU A 831 7.87 -8.79 43.58
C LEU A 831 8.75 -9.64 42.69
N SER A 832 10.05 -9.72 42.98
CA SER A 832 10.94 -10.71 42.39
C SER A 832 11.28 -11.81 43.37
N ILE A 833 11.31 -13.05 42.86
CA ILE A 833 11.63 -14.25 43.63
C ILE A 833 12.76 -15.01 42.90
N PRO A 834 13.97 -15.13 43.48
CA PRO A 834 15.03 -15.99 42.95
C PRO A 834 14.71 -17.47 43.15
N LEU A 835 15.04 -18.34 42.18
CA LEU A 835 15.06 -19.79 42.38
C LEU A 835 16.47 -20.22 42.77
N SER A 836 16.67 -20.69 44.00
CA SER A 836 17.93 -21.32 44.41
C SER A 836 17.73 -22.80 44.69
N ALA A 837 18.67 -23.63 44.25
CA ALA A 837 18.75 -25.03 44.61
C ALA A 837 19.28 -25.16 46.06
N GLY A 838 18.39 -25.10 47.04
CA GLY A 838 18.65 -25.66 48.38
C GLY A 838 18.85 -24.71 49.57
N GLY A 839 18.24 -23.52 49.61
CA GLY A 839 18.19 -22.72 50.85
C GLY A 839 17.35 -21.43 50.77
N SER A 840 16.56 -21.18 51.82
CA SER A 840 15.64 -20.05 52.08
C SER A 840 15.51 -18.96 50.99
N ILE A 841 14.35 -18.93 50.31
CA ILE A 841 13.95 -17.93 49.31
C ILE A 841 13.68 -16.60 50.03
N VAL A 842 14.49 -15.58 49.76
CA VAL A 842 14.24 -14.20 50.23
C VAL A 842 13.68 -13.38 49.07
N PRO A 843 12.43 -12.88 49.15
CA PRO A 843 11.87 -12.01 48.12
C PRO A 843 12.57 -10.65 48.07
N VAL A 844 12.78 -10.13 46.88
CA VAL A 844 13.48 -8.85 46.65
C VAL A 844 12.66 -7.98 45.69
N PRO A 845 12.64 -6.64 45.88
CA PRO A 845 12.10 -5.72 44.88
C PRO A 845 12.80 -5.83 43.51
N PRO A 846 12.05 -5.86 42.39
CA PRO A 846 12.65 -5.78 41.06
C PRO A 846 13.27 -4.41 40.78
N THR A 847 14.28 -4.39 39.91
CA THR A 847 14.77 -3.18 39.23
C THR A 847 14.00 -2.97 37.92
N VAL A 848 13.28 -1.84 37.84
CA VAL A 848 12.51 -1.41 36.67
C VAL A 848 12.90 0.00 36.25
N SER A 849 13.07 0.22 34.95
CA SER A 849 13.44 1.53 34.39
C SER A 849 12.22 2.34 33.94
N SER A 850 11.10 1.67 33.66
CA SER A 850 9.86 2.35 33.31
C SER A 850 8.64 1.53 33.74
N VAL A 851 7.61 2.25 34.23
CA VAL A 851 6.27 1.69 34.46
C VAL A 851 5.23 2.72 34.05
N GLN A 852 4.31 2.33 33.15
CA GLN A 852 3.19 3.13 32.70
C GLN A 852 1.88 2.36 32.92
N VAL A 853 0.87 3.03 33.47
CA VAL A 853 -0.47 2.47 33.70
C VAL A 853 -1.48 3.39 33.02
N MET A 854 -2.27 2.84 32.10
CA MET A 854 -3.24 3.58 31.29
C MET A 854 -4.63 2.93 31.41
N SER A 855 -5.71 3.71 31.43
CA SER A 855 -7.06 3.16 31.36
C SER A 855 -7.33 2.49 30.01
N TYR A 856 -8.11 1.41 30.02
CA TYR A 856 -8.51 0.57 28.89
C TYR A 856 -10.00 0.24 29.05
N ASP A 857 -10.77 0.21 27.96
CA ASP A 857 -12.18 -0.21 27.98
C ASP A 857 -12.32 -1.46 27.12
N ASP A 858 -12.88 -2.52 27.70
CA ASP A 858 -13.02 -3.86 27.10
C ASP A 858 -14.49 -4.15 26.72
N THR A 859 -15.40 -3.19 26.96
CA THR A 859 -16.84 -3.34 26.67
C THR A 859 -17.24 -2.86 25.27
N TYR A 860 -16.29 -2.30 24.53
CA TYR A 860 -16.45 -1.99 23.12
C TYR A 860 -15.67 -3.00 22.29
N THR A 861 -16.40 -3.89 21.61
CA THR A 861 -15.88 -4.59 20.44
C THR A 861 -15.99 -3.59 19.30
N PRO A 862 -14.90 -2.95 18.82
CA PRO A 862 -14.95 -2.48 17.44
C PRO A 862 -15.31 -3.72 16.66
N ASP A 863 -16.40 -3.71 15.90
CA ASP A 863 -16.47 -4.62 14.76
C ASP A 863 -15.12 -4.45 14.06
N PRO A 864 -14.26 -5.49 13.99
CA PRO A 864 -12.94 -5.37 13.39
C PRO A 864 -13.18 -5.32 11.88
N ARG A 865 -13.83 -4.25 11.41
CA ARG A 865 -13.82 -3.87 10.01
C ARG A 865 -12.41 -3.46 9.74
N ASP A 866 -11.73 -4.43 9.16
CA ASP A 866 -10.33 -4.50 8.80
C ASP A 866 -9.50 -3.29 9.23
N THR A 867 -8.79 -3.41 10.35
CA THR A 867 -7.74 -2.44 10.70
C THR A 867 -6.57 -2.50 9.72
N THR A 868 -6.59 -3.41 8.74
CA THR A 868 -5.66 -3.40 7.62
C THR A 868 -5.94 -2.16 6.78
N PRO A 869 -4.97 -1.24 6.69
CA PRO A 869 -5.10 -0.05 5.85
C PRO A 869 -5.45 -0.46 4.43
N ALA A 870 -6.50 0.12 3.86
CA ALA A 870 -6.87 -0.15 2.46
C ALA A 870 -5.63 0.00 1.56
N THR A 871 -5.36 -1.02 0.75
CA THR A 871 -4.19 -1.10 -0.13
C THR A 871 -4.37 -0.17 -1.32
N LEU A 872 -4.24 1.14 -1.07
CA LEU A 872 -4.27 2.15 -2.11
C LEU A 872 -2.94 2.13 -2.87
N GLN A 873 -3.04 2.18 -4.20
CA GLN A 873 -1.86 2.25 -5.04
C GLN A 873 -1.35 3.70 -5.10
N ALA A 874 -0.06 3.88 -4.86
CA ALA A 874 0.61 5.17 -5.00
C ALA A 874 1.00 5.42 -6.48
N ILE A 875 1.10 6.69 -6.89
CA ILE A 875 1.51 7.08 -8.25
C ILE A 875 3.03 7.24 -8.32
N LYS A 876 3.68 6.71 -9.37
CA LYS A 876 5.13 6.86 -9.56
C LYS A 876 5.50 8.32 -9.81
N LEU A 877 6.74 8.73 -9.51
CA LEU A 877 7.17 10.11 -9.68
C LEU A 877 7.06 10.54 -11.15
N ALA A 878 7.51 9.71 -12.09
CA ALA A 878 7.44 10.03 -13.52
C ALA A 878 5.99 10.25 -14.00
N ASP A 879 5.07 9.38 -13.58
CA ASP A 879 3.65 9.49 -13.93
C ASP A 879 3.01 10.72 -13.27
N TYR A 880 3.37 11.01 -12.02
CA TYR A 880 2.93 12.22 -11.32
C TYR A 880 3.38 13.50 -12.03
N LEU A 881 4.66 13.59 -12.43
CA LEU A 881 5.18 14.76 -13.12
C LEU A 881 4.55 14.90 -14.52
N HIS A 882 4.27 13.78 -15.21
CA HIS A 882 3.52 13.80 -16.47
C HIS A 882 2.11 14.36 -16.29
N GLU A 883 1.37 13.89 -15.28
CA GLU A 883 0.04 14.42 -14.95
C GLU A 883 0.09 15.93 -14.64
N VAL A 884 1.09 16.38 -13.88
CA VAL A 884 1.20 17.79 -13.51
C VAL A 884 1.66 18.67 -14.68
N LEU A 885 2.65 18.25 -15.47
CA LEU A 885 3.29 19.08 -16.49
C LEU A 885 2.64 18.96 -17.87
N ASP A 886 2.37 17.73 -18.34
CA ASP A 886 1.88 17.48 -19.70
C ASP A 886 0.36 17.48 -19.79
N VAL A 887 -0.34 17.00 -18.76
CA VAL A 887 -1.82 16.95 -18.76
C VAL A 887 -2.40 18.26 -18.24
N ARG A 888 -2.01 18.66 -17.02
CA ARG A 888 -2.61 19.80 -16.30
C ARG A 888 -1.90 21.12 -16.58
N GLY A 889 -0.58 21.06 -16.70
CA GLY A 889 0.32 22.19 -16.92
C GLY A 889 0.60 22.50 -18.40
N ALA A 890 -0.04 21.81 -19.35
CA ALA A 890 0.28 21.87 -20.78
C ALA A 890 0.39 23.30 -21.34
N GLN A 891 -0.43 24.22 -20.84
CA GLN A 891 -0.46 25.61 -21.29
C GLN A 891 0.74 26.44 -20.84
N ALA A 892 1.45 26.02 -19.78
CA ALA A 892 2.74 26.62 -19.42
C ALA A 892 3.81 26.35 -20.50
N GLY A 893 3.59 25.35 -21.37
CA GLY A 893 4.44 25.09 -22.54
C GLY A 893 5.88 24.72 -22.19
N VAL A 894 6.12 24.22 -20.97
CA VAL A 894 7.45 23.87 -20.48
C VAL A 894 7.90 22.54 -21.08
N ILE A 895 9.17 22.47 -21.46
CA ILE A 895 9.81 21.22 -21.89
C ILE A 895 10.46 20.61 -20.64
N TRP A 896 10.28 19.33 -20.38
CA TRP A 896 10.85 18.66 -19.20
C TRP A 896 11.45 17.30 -19.51
N SER A 897 12.25 16.76 -18.59
CA SER A 897 12.90 15.46 -18.71
C SER A 897 12.15 14.35 -17.99
N GLN A 898 11.36 13.58 -18.72
CA GLN A 898 10.73 12.38 -18.17
C GLN A 898 11.75 11.32 -17.77
N ASP A 899 12.85 11.20 -18.52
CA ASP A 899 13.95 10.27 -18.22
C ASP A 899 14.56 10.50 -16.84
N ASP A 900 14.68 11.75 -16.38
CA ASP A 900 15.22 12.07 -15.05
C ASP A 900 14.31 11.53 -13.95
N ALA A 901 13.00 11.65 -14.13
CA ALA A 901 12.01 11.17 -13.18
C ALA A 901 11.98 9.62 -13.16
N ILE A 902 12.03 8.98 -14.33
CA ILE A 902 12.13 7.52 -14.46
C ILE A 902 13.42 7.01 -13.80
N ALA A 903 14.54 7.74 -13.95
CA ALA A 903 15.80 7.38 -13.31
C ALA A 903 15.69 7.41 -11.77
N ILE A 904 14.99 8.40 -11.21
CA ILE A 904 14.72 8.47 -9.76
C ILE A 904 13.81 7.31 -9.32
N ASP A 905 12.71 7.03 -10.03
CA ASP A 905 11.84 5.90 -9.72
C ASP A 905 12.58 4.56 -9.79
N THR A 906 13.42 4.37 -10.81
CA THR A 906 14.21 3.15 -11.01
C THR A 906 15.26 2.98 -9.92
N ALA A 907 15.99 4.05 -9.58
CA ALA A 907 17.04 4.01 -8.56
C ALA A 907 16.49 3.80 -7.15
N THR A 908 15.24 4.19 -6.90
CA THR A 908 14.61 4.08 -5.57
C THR A 908 13.82 2.79 -5.40
N GLY A 909 13.09 2.36 -6.43
CA GLY A 909 12.15 1.25 -6.34
C GLY A 909 10.91 1.54 -5.47
N TYR A 910 10.72 2.78 -5.01
CA TYR A 910 9.62 3.16 -4.10
C TYR A 910 8.26 2.95 -4.75
N ALA A 911 7.22 2.64 -3.98
CA ALA A 911 5.88 2.40 -4.48
C ALA A 911 5.30 3.62 -5.20
N GLY A 912 5.60 4.83 -4.70
CA GLY A 912 5.19 6.10 -5.29
C GLY A 912 4.65 7.07 -4.24
N LEU A 913 3.90 8.07 -4.70
CA LEU A 913 3.37 9.18 -3.91
C LEU A 913 1.84 9.15 -3.80
N GLY A 914 1.32 9.93 -2.87
CA GLY A 914 -0.04 10.44 -2.83
C GLY A 914 -0.04 11.93 -2.55
N VAL A 915 -0.63 12.71 -3.45
CA VAL A 915 -0.72 14.17 -3.37
C VAL A 915 -2.17 14.61 -3.54
N TYR A 916 -2.67 15.39 -2.58
CA TYR A 916 -3.95 16.07 -2.66
C TYR A 916 -3.74 17.58 -2.61
N LEU A 917 -4.50 18.31 -3.43
CA LEU A 917 -4.46 19.76 -3.54
C LEU A 917 -5.90 20.26 -3.43
N ASP A 918 -6.15 21.24 -2.56
CA ASP A 918 -7.50 21.67 -2.20
C ASP A 918 -7.96 22.94 -2.92
N GLY A 919 -7.04 23.76 -3.42
CA GLY A 919 -7.41 25.06 -3.96
C GLY A 919 -6.30 26.09 -3.99
N GLY A 920 -5.68 26.30 -5.15
CA GLY A 920 -4.87 27.50 -5.42
C GLY A 920 -3.36 27.30 -5.43
N GLU A 921 -2.89 26.05 -5.34
CA GLU A 921 -1.48 25.72 -5.51
C GLU A 921 -1.01 25.97 -6.95
N THR A 922 0.20 26.49 -7.10
CA THR A 922 0.85 26.64 -8.40
C THR A 922 1.44 25.31 -8.88
N ILE A 923 1.72 25.22 -10.18
CA ILE A 923 2.45 24.07 -10.74
C ILE A 923 3.77 23.89 -9.98
N ALA A 924 4.50 24.98 -9.70
CA ALA A 924 5.76 24.93 -8.96
C ALA A 924 5.61 24.25 -7.58
N GLN A 925 4.58 24.63 -6.81
CA GLN A 925 4.31 24.09 -5.48
C GLN A 925 3.93 22.61 -5.51
N ALA A 926 3.13 22.19 -6.49
CA ALA A 926 2.76 20.79 -6.68
C ALA A 926 3.99 19.91 -6.99
N LEU A 927 4.94 20.41 -7.79
CA LEU A 927 6.20 19.71 -8.07
C LEU A 927 7.10 19.64 -6.83
N ASP A 928 7.25 20.76 -6.10
CA ASP A 928 8.12 20.80 -4.91
C ASP A 928 7.66 19.84 -3.82
N MET A 929 6.34 19.72 -3.61
CA MET A 929 5.78 18.79 -2.63
C MET A 929 6.14 17.33 -2.93
N ALA A 930 6.03 16.92 -4.20
CA ALA A 930 6.38 15.58 -4.63
C ALA A 930 7.90 15.33 -4.60
N LEU A 931 8.70 16.25 -5.15
CA LEU A 931 10.15 16.12 -5.24
C LEU A 931 10.82 16.13 -3.86
N ALA A 932 10.31 16.91 -2.91
CA ALA A 932 10.82 16.95 -1.53
C ALA A 932 10.77 15.56 -0.86
N SER A 933 9.76 14.73 -1.18
CA SER A 933 9.66 13.36 -0.66
C SER A 933 10.84 12.48 -1.08
N TYR A 934 11.40 12.71 -2.26
CA TYR A 934 12.56 11.98 -2.79
C TYR A 934 13.91 12.66 -2.46
N THR A 935 13.91 13.73 -1.66
CA THR A 935 15.05 14.66 -1.53
C THR A 935 15.58 15.07 -2.90
N ALA A 936 14.65 15.42 -3.79
CA ALA A 936 14.91 15.87 -5.14
C ALA A 936 14.50 17.35 -5.31
N CYS A 937 15.00 17.98 -6.35
CA CYS A 937 14.64 19.35 -6.73
C CYS A 937 14.52 19.46 -8.25
N LYS A 938 13.83 20.52 -8.68
CA LYS A 938 13.68 20.90 -10.09
C LYS A 938 14.64 22.04 -10.43
N TRP A 939 15.15 22.06 -11.66
CA TRP A 939 15.95 23.16 -12.22
C TRP A 939 15.83 23.18 -13.74
N ALA A 940 16.25 24.26 -14.40
CA ALA A 940 16.26 24.37 -15.85
C ALA A 940 17.69 24.30 -16.40
N ASP A 941 17.93 23.45 -17.41
CA ASP A 941 19.21 23.40 -18.12
C ASP A 941 19.41 24.61 -19.05
N GLY A 942 20.61 24.73 -19.65
CA GLY A 942 20.91 25.82 -20.59
C GLY A 942 19.97 25.92 -21.80
N SER A 943 19.25 24.83 -22.15
CA SER A 943 18.24 24.80 -23.21
C SER A 943 16.83 25.17 -22.74
N GLY A 944 16.65 25.39 -21.44
CA GLY A 944 15.36 25.69 -20.81
C GLY A 944 14.52 24.44 -20.57
N LYS A 945 15.09 23.24 -20.71
CA LYS A 945 14.41 21.99 -20.37
C LYS A 945 14.49 21.81 -18.86
N LEU A 946 13.35 21.56 -18.23
CA LEU A 946 13.26 21.23 -16.82
C LEU A 946 13.91 19.87 -16.56
N ARG A 947 14.83 19.85 -15.60
CA ARG A 947 15.62 18.72 -15.13
C ARG A 947 15.28 18.45 -13.68
N PHE A 948 15.46 17.21 -13.26
CA PHE A 948 15.21 16.79 -11.89
C PHE A 948 16.45 16.09 -11.34
N SER A 949 16.89 16.53 -10.17
CA SER A 949 18.08 15.97 -9.53
C SER A 949 17.79 15.63 -8.09
N ARG A 950 18.27 14.45 -7.67
CA ARG A 950 18.20 13.98 -6.29
C ARG A 950 19.53 14.24 -5.59
N LEU A 951 19.47 14.58 -4.31
CA LEU A 951 20.68 14.68 -3.50
C LEU A 951 21.27 13.28 -3.30
N LEU A 952 22.38 12.99 -3.97
CA LEU A 952 23.11 11.72 -3.89
C LEU A 952 24.48 11.95 -3.26
N GLU A 953 25.09 10.89 -2.73
CA GLU A 953 26.50 10.97 -2.32
C GLU A 953 27.35 11.25 -3.57
N PRO A 954 28.13 12.35 -3.63
CA PRO A 954 28.88 12.66 -4.85
C PRO A 954 29.84 11.55 -5.25
N ALA A 955 30.40 10.81 -4.28
CA ALA A 955 31.27 9.67 -4.54
C ALA A 955 30.58 8.44 -5.15
N SER A 956 29.24 8.41 -5.19
CA SER A 956 28.46 7.35 -5.84
C SER A 956 28.12 7.65 -7.30
N VAL A 957 28.47 8.84 -7.80
CA VAL A 957 28.15 9.30 -9.15
C VAL A 957 29.46 9.48 -9.92
N GLU A 958 29.49 9.00 -11.16
CA GLU A 958 30.63 9.20 -12.06
C GLU A 958 30.80 10.70 -12.37
N PRO A 959 31.98 11.31 -12.10
CA PRO A 959 32.20 12.71 -12.38
C PRO A 959 32.18 13.03 -13.87
N ALA A 960 31.54 14.15 -14.25
CA ALA A 960 31.48 14.65 -15.62
C ALA A 960 32.82 15.21 -16.13
N GLY A 961 33.69 15.63 -15.20
CA GLY A 961 35.01 16.17 -15.50
C GLY A 961 35.78 16.56 -14.23
N THR A 962 36.84 17.34 -14.41
CA THR A 962 37.68 17.84 -13.31
C THR A 962 37.71 19.37 -13.29
N ILE A 963 37.50 19.95 -12.11
CA ILE A 963 37.69 21.36 -11.81
C ILE A 963 39.01 21.47 -11.04
N ASP A 964 40.04 22.00 -11.70
CA ASP A 964 41.36 22.20 -11.11
C ASP A 964 41.66 23.69 -10.90
N ILE A 965 42.82 23.99 -10.30
CA ILE A 965 43.25 25.36 -10.05
C ILE A 965 43.46 26.19 -11.33
N ASN A 966 43.67 25.56 -12.49
CA ASN A 966 43.87 26.28 -13.75
C ASN A 966 42.55 26.79 -14.33
N ALA A 967 41.44 26.15 -13.98
CA ALA A 967 40.10 26.62 -14.32
C ALA A 967 39.56 27.69 -13.35
N MET A 968 40.26 28.00 -12.24
CA MET A 968 39.78 28.91 -11.19
C MET A 968 40.33 30.34 -11.35
N SER A 969 39.43 31.31 -11.22
CA SER A 969 39.73 32.74 -11.18
C SER A 969 39.62 33.26 -9.74
N GLY A 970 40.49 32.74 -8.85
CA GLY A 970 40.51 33.09 -7.42
C GLY A 970 40.82 31.91 -6.49
N ASP A 971 40.82 32.17 -5.17
CA ASP A 971 41.00 31.13 -4.15
C ASP A 971 39.66 30.44 -3.81
N LEU A 972 39.73 29.13 -3.57
CA LEU A 972 38.58 28.31 -3.13
C LEU A 972 38.20 28.62 -1.68
N VAL A 973 36.93 28.91 -1.42
CA VAL A 973 36.40 29.24 -0.09
C VAL A 973 35.54 28.09 0.46
N PRO A 974 36.04 27.30 1.41
CA PRO A 974 35.26 26.24 2.05
C PRO A 974 34.38 26.78 3.20
N ALA A 975 33.14 26.31 3.29
CA ALA A 975 32.22 26.53 4.40
C ALA A 975 31.60 25.18 4.82
N LEU A 976 31.49 24.93 6.12
CA LEU A 976 30.87 23.70 6.63
C LEU A 976 29.36 23.70 6.29
N ASP A 977 28.86 22.60 5.74
CA ASP A 977 27.41 22.37 5.62
C ASP A 977 26.85 22.05 7.01
N THR A 978 25.98 22.92 7.52
CA THR A 978 25.32 22.77 8.83
C THR A 978 23.99 22.02 8.74
N ALA A 979 23.45 21.79 7.53
CA ALA A 979 22.18 21.13 7.25
C ALA A 979 21.07 21.42 8.30
N PRO A 980 20.67 22.69 8.46
CA PRO A 980 19.77 23.11 9.53
C PRO A 980 18.39 22.44 9.48
N GLY A 981 17.92 22.04 8.28
CA GLY A 981 16.66 21.34 8.10
C GLY A 981 16.73 19.83 8.34
N LEU A 982 17.92 19.25 8.49
CA LEU A 982 18.10 17.80 8.63
C LEU A 982 17.33 17.26 9.85
N THR A 983 16.70 16.10 9.66
CA THR A 983 15.98 15.35 10.70
C THR A 983 16.25 13.86 10.57
N THR A 984 16.04 13.10 11.63
CA THR A 984 16.11 11.63 11.63
C THR A 984 14.75 10.96 11.47
N GLN A 985 13.71 11.73 11.15
CA GLN A 985 12.33 11.24 11.07
C GLN A 985 11.65 11.72 9.79
N MET A 986 10.83 10.87 9.19
CA MET A 986 10.01 11.20 8.02
C MET A 986 8.57 10.77 8.25
N GLY A 987 7.63 11.69 8.02
CA GLY A 987 6.20 11.39 8.09
C GLY A 987 5.74 10.63 6.85
N VAL A 988 4.95 9.57 7.03
CA VAL A 988 4.36 8.77 5.94
C VAL A 988 2.87 8.57 6.18
N ARG A 989 2.10 8.30 5.11
CA ARG A 989 0.63 8.29 5.15
C ARG A 989 0.08 9.59 5.70
N ARG A 990 0.35 10.67 4.96
CA ARG A 990 -0.10 12.01 5.31
C ARG A 990 -1.63 12.03 5.41
N ASN A 991 -2.14 12.57 6.52
CA ASN A 991 -3.53 12.96 6.63
C ASN A 991 -3.68 14.34 6.00
N TRP A 992 -4.50 14.43 4.95
CA TRP A 992 -4.75 15.70 4.27
C TRP A 992 -5.70 16.62 5.05
N ALA A 993 -6.58 16.03 5.85
CA ALA A 993 -7.26 16.71 6.95
C ALA A 993 -6.90 16.03 8.28
N SER A 994 -6.15 16.70 9.15
CA SER A 994 -5.94 16.21 10.53
C SER A 994 -7.20 16.50 11.35
N LEU A 995 -7.69 15.52 12.09
CA LEU A 995 -8.86 15.72 12.98
C LEU A 995 -8.42 16.30 14.32
N SER A 996 -9.31 17.01 15.01
CA SER A 996 -9.16 17.37 16.42
C SER A 996 -10.01 16.46 17.31
N ASP A 997 -9.75 16.47 18.62
CA ASP A 997 -10.55 15.69 19.57
C ASP A 997 -12.05 16.06 19.55
N GLY A 998 -12.38 17.30 19.18
CA GLY A 998 -13.78 17.76 19.05
C GLY A 998 -14.45 17.27 17.77
N ASP A 999 -13.68 16.94 16.74
CA ASP A 999 -14.21 16.45 15.46
C ASP A 999 -14.62 14.98 15.56
N LEU A 1000 -14.10 14.24 16.54
CA LEU A 1000 -14.43 12.82 16.74
C LEU A 1000 -15.84 12.64 17.31
N VAL A 1001 -16.47 11.49 17.04
CA VAL A 1001 -17.77 11.11 17.65
C VAL A 1001 -17.64 11.08 19.19
N GLU A 1002 -18.61 11.62 19.93
CA GLU A 1002 -18.54 11.78 21.41
C GLU A 1002 -18.42 10.45 22.19
N ALA A 1003 -18.66 9.30 21.55
CA ALA A 1003 -18.41 7.96 22.09
C ALA A 1003 -16.96 7.43 21.88
N SER A 1004 -16.02 8.26 21.40
CA SER A 1004 -14.67 7.90 20.92
C SER A 1004 -13.63 7.42 21.95
N LEU A 1005 -14.03 7.04 23.17
CA LEU A 1005 -13.15 6.26 24.07
C LEU A 1005 -12.89 4.82 23.55
N ASN A 1006 -13.64 4.46 22.52
CA ASN A 1006 -13.75 3.14 21.91
C ASN A 1006 -12.85 2.93 20.68
N PHE A 1007 -12.25 4.00 20.13
CA PHE A 1007 -11.19 3.81 19.13
C PHE A 1007 -9.96 3.24 19.83
N PRO A 1008 -9.29 2.21 19.25
CA PRO A 1008 -7.94 1.87 19.68
C PRO A 1008 -7.10 3.15 19.71
N LEU A 1009 -6.44 3.43 20.84
CA LEU A 1009 -5.69 4.68 21.05
C LEU A 1009 -4.72 4.97 19.89
N ALA A 1010 -4.16 3.90 19.30
CA ALA A 1010 -3.29 4.00 18.13
C ALA A 1010 -3.99 4.59 16.89
N VAL A 1011 -5.22 4.14 16.59
CA VAL A 1011 -6.03 4.63 15.46
C VAL A 1011 -6.49 6.06 15.70
N ARG A 1012 -6.91 6.37 16.94
CA ARG A 1012 -7.25 7.75 17.32
C ARG A 1012 -6.05 8.68 17.16
N GLN A 1013 -4.89 8.31 17.71
CA GLN A 1013 -3.68 9.11 17.60
C GLN A 1013 -3.19 9.24 16.16
N SER A 1014 -3.40 8.24 15.30
CA SER A 1014 -3.00 8.33 13.89
C SER A 1014 -3.87 9.31 13.10
N MET A 1015 -5.13 9.54 13.49
CA MET A 1015 -6.02 10.51 12.82
C MET A 1015 -5.84 11.96 13.30
N LEU A 1016 -5.32 12.15 14.52
CA LEU A 1016 -5.08 13.47 15.13
C LEU A 1016 -3.75 14.11 14.70
N ARG A 1017 -2.86 13.33 14.07
CA ARG A 1017 -1.53 13.78 13.61
C ARG A 1017 -1.56 14.06 12.11
N ASP A 1018 -0.62 14.87 11.64
CA ASP A 1018 -0.45 15.13 10.19
C ASP A 1018 -0.01 13.90 9.40
N TYR A 1019 0.57 12.91 10.07
CA TYR A 1019 1.01 11.65 9.49
C TYR A 1019 0.51 10.50 10.36
N GLN A 1020 -0.11 9.50 9.73
CA GLN A 1020 -0.56 8.31 10.45
C GLN A 1020 0.61 7.49 10.98
N GLN A 1021 1.77 7.60 10.33
CA GLN A 1021 2.99 6.87 10.67
C GLN A 1021 4.22 7.76 10.52
N VAL A 1022 5.28 7.42 11.24
CA VAL A 1022 6.58 8.11 11.16
C VAL A 1022 7.67 7.06 11.06
N ALA A 1023 8.47 7.13 10.00
CA ALA A 1023 9.70 6.38 9.86
C ALA A 1023 10.83 7.08 10.63
N SER A 1024 11.71 6.31 11.26
CA SER A 1024 12.81 6.86 12.08
C SER A 1024 14.08 6.09 11.80
N THR A 1025 15.16 6.81 11.49
CA THR A 1025 16.47 6.21 11.25
C THR A 1025 17.30 6.11 12.53
N ALA A 1026 18.10 5.04 12.60
CA ALA A 1026 19.16 4.89 13.61
C ALA A 1026 20.57 5.10 13.01
N GLN A 1027 20.68 5.59 11.78
CA GLN A 1027 21.96 5.84 11.13
C GLN A 1027 22.81 6.84 11.95
N PRO A 1028 24.11 6.59 12.10
CA PRO A 1028 24.98 7.48 12.85
C PRO A 1028 25.12 8.81 12.11
N LEU A 1029 24.97 9.91 12.83
CA LEU A 1029 25.22 11.27 12.32
C LEU A 1029 26.56 11.80 12.81
N ALA A 1030 27.25 12.57 11.96
CA ALA A 1030 28.43 13.31 12.40
C ALA A 1030 28.07 14.31 13.50
N GLY A 1031 29.05 14.63 14.37
CA GLY A 1031 28.82 15.51 15.52
C GLY A 1031 28.23 16.89 15.20
N ALA A 1032 28.45 17.40 13.98
CA ALA A 1032 27.92 18.67 13.49
C ALA A 1032 26.39 18.66 13.29
N TYR A 1033 25.77 17.47 13.14
CA TYR A 1033 24.35 17.32 12.77
C TYR A 1033 23.47 16.80 13.92
N ARG A 1034 23.96 16.87 15.16
CA ARG A 1034 23.24 16.33 16.34
C ARG A 1034 21.88 16.99 16.59
N HIS A 1035 21.61 18.17 16.04
CA HIS A 1035 20.29 18.81 16.12
C HIS A 1035 19.20 17.97 15.45
N ALA A 1036 19.54 17.20 14.41
CA ALA A 1036 18.58 16.38 13.65
C ALA A 1036 17.90 15.29 14.51
N LEU A 1037 18.53 14.84 15.60
CA LEU A 1037 17.97 13.83 16.53
C LEU A 1037 16.72 14.33 17.27
N TYR A 1038 16.52 15.64 17.32
CA TYR A 1038 15.40 16.29 18.03
C TYR A 1038 14.53 17.13 17.09
N ALA A 1039 14.81 17.09 15.78
CA ALA A 1039 14.03 17.80 14.78
C ALA A 1039 12.69 17.10 14.53
N ALA A 1040 11.69 17.87 14.10
CA ALA A 1040 10.40 17.31 13.72
C ALA A 1040 10.53 16.39 12.49
N PRO A 1041 9.60 15.44 12.28
CA PRO A 1041 9.57 14.65 11.05
C PRO A 1041 9.47 15.54 9.81
N VAL A 1042 10.26 15.23 8.78
CA VAL A 1042 10.13 15.89 7.48
C VAL A 1042 8.84 15.44 6.81
N ALA A 1043 8.18 16.37 6.12
CA ALA A 1043 6.99 16.08 5.35
C ALA A 1043 7.31 15.21 4.14
N SER A 1044 6.53 14.15 3.93
CA SER A 1044 6.56 13.38 2.69
C SER A 1044 5.16 13.02 2.23
N CYS A 1045 5.07 12.63 0.96
CA CYS A 1045 3.88 12.14 0.29
C CYS A 1045 3.93 10.61 0.09
N PHE A 1046 4.83 9.88 0.76
CA PHE A 1046 4.87 8.42 0.68
C PHE A 1046 3.71 7.78 1.46
N ASP A 1047 3.07 6.77 0.86
CA ASP A 1047 2.03 5.96 1.54
C ASP A 1047 2.62 4.73 2.25
N GLN A 1048 3.74 4.20 1.77
CA GLN A 1048 4.39 3.01 2.36
C GLN A 1048 5.46 3.43 3.38
N GLN A 1049 5.42 2.81 4.57
CA GLN A 1049 6.43 3.06 5.59
C GLN A 1049 7.84 2.63 5.15
N ALA A 1050 7.93 1.56 4.36
CA ALA A 1050 9.20 1.07 3.84
C ALA A 1050 9.93 2.12 2.97
N ASP A 1051 9.18 2.86 2.14
CA ASP A 1051 9.74 3.90 1.26
C ASP A 1051 10.28 5.07 2.07
N GLY A 1052 9.49 5.58 3.04
CA GLY A 1052 9.93 6.64 3.93
C GLY A 1052 11.11 6.23 4.82
N GLN A 1053 11.15 4.96 5.27
CA GLN A 1053 12.28 4.42 6.03
C GLN A 1053 13.55 4.35 5.18
N ALA A 1054 13.45 3.81 3.96
CA ALA A 1054 14.58 3.75 3.03
C ALA A 1054 15.12 5.14 2.67
N GLU A 1055 14.24 6.13 2.48
CA GLU A 1055 14.67 7.48 2.16
C GLU A 1055 15.35 8.18 3.35
N ILE A 1056 14.77 8.11 4.55
CA ILE A 1056 15.36 8.78 5.72
C ILE A 1056 16.68 8.12 6.16
N ASP A 1057 16.80 6.80 6.04
CA ASP A 1057 18.06 6.08 6.26
C ASP A 1057 19.14 6.54 5.28
N ARG A 1058 18.79 6.67 3.99
CA ARG A 1058 19.71 7.12 2.96
C ARG A 1058 20.17 8.55 3.19
N VAL A 1059 19.25 9.48 3.47
CA VAL A 1059 19.59 10.88 3.72
C VAL A 1059 20.48 11.01 4.95
N ALA A 1060 20.15 10.34 6.06
CA ALA A 1060 20.99 10.36 7.26
C ALA A 1060 22.38 9.77 7.03
N ALA A 1061 22.50 8.73 6.19
CA ALA A 1061 23.79 8.16 5.80
C ALA A 1061 24.69 9.17 5.06
N LEU A 1062 24.14 10.08 4.25
CA LEU A 1062 24.92 11.15 3.60
C LEU A 1062 25.64 12.03 4.63
N TYR A 1063 25.01 12.24 5.78
CA TYR A 1063 25.45 13.09 6.88
C TYR A 1063 26.13 12.32 8.02
N ALA A 1064 26.49 11.05 7.81
CA ALA A 1064 27.35 10.30 8.71
C ALA A 1064 28.77 10.90 8.79
N VAL A 1065 29.16 11.69 7.79
CA VAL A 1065 30.40 12.47 7.73
C VAL A 1065 30.09 13.97 7.54
N PRO A 1066 30.94 14.88 8.05
CA PRO A 1066 30.79 16.31 7.78
C PRO A 1066 30.95 16.63 6.29
N ARG A 1067 29.98 17.35 5.73
CA ARG A 1067 29.96 17.82 4.32
C ARG A 1067 30.30 19.30 4.24
N TRP A 1068 30.78 19.74 3.07
CA TRP A 1068 31.25 21.12 2.88
C TRP A 1068 30.69 21.73 1.60
N PHE A 1069 30.46 23.04 1.67
CA PHE A 1069 30.25 23.90 0.51
C PHE A 1069 31.59 24.53 0.10
N TYR A 1070 31.88 24.55 -1.20
CA TYR A 1070 33.07 25.18 -1.76
C TYR A 1070 32.67 26.22 -2.80
N ALA A 1071 32.96 27.50 -2.53
CA ALA A 1071 32.65 28.60 -3.44
C ALA A 1071 33.91 29.05 -4.20
N VAL A 1072 33.82 29.26 -5.50
CA VAL A 1072 34.90 29.76 -6.36
C VAL A 1072 34.36 30.34 -7.67
N THR A 1073 35.12 31.24 -8.29
CA THR A 1073 34.87 31.72 -9.67
C THR A 1073 35.67 30.87 -10.63
N VAL A 1074 35.08 30.41 -11.73
CA VAL A 1074 35.73 29.57 -12.76
C VAL A 1074 35.61 30.16 -14.15
N GLU A 1075 36.56 29.81 -15.02
CA GLU A 1075 36.55 30.11 -16.45
C GLU A 1075 35.76 29.02 -17.19
N LEU A 1076 34.66 29.38 -17.86
CA LEU A 1076 33.75 28.42 -18.49
C LEU A 1076 34.37 27.73 -19.72
N GLU A 1077 35.28 28.40 -20.40
CA GLU A 1077 36.07 27.85 -21.52
C GLU A 1077 36.89 26.62 -21.12
N ALA A 1078 37.36 26.56 -19.88
CA ALA A 1078 38.14 25.43 -19.36
C ALA A 1078 37.26 24.25 -18.93
N LEU A 1079 35.95 24.48 -18.76
CA LEU A 1079 34.99 23.53 -18.19
C LEU A 1079 33.77 23.36 -19.12
N PRO A 1080 33.96 22.88 -20.36
CA PRO A 1080 32.85 22.72 -21.30
C PRO A 1080 31.80 21.76 -20.76
N GLY A 1081 30.54 22.21 -20.72
CA GLY A 1081 29.40 21.40 -20.27
C GLY A 1081 29.14 21.39 -18.77
N LEU A 1082 29.87 22.21 -17.98
CA LEU A 1082 29.57 22.45 -16.58
C LEU A 1082 28.16 23.01 -16.42
N ASP A 1083 27.30 22.30 -15.67
CA ASP A 1083 25.94 22.75 -15.35
C ASP A 1083 25.52 22.27 -13.95
N LEU A 1084 24.39 22.79 -13.47
CA LEU A 1084 23.81 22.42 -12.16
C LEU A 1084 23.49 20.92 -12.05
N GLY A 1085 23.52 20.40 -10.82
CA GLY A 1085 23.15 19.03 -10.49
C GLY A 1085 24.15 17.96 -10.92
N GLN A 1086 25.17 18.33 -11.72
CA GLN A 1086 26.25 17.43 -12.11
C GLN A 1086 27.26 17.23 -10.97
N VAL A 1087 27.93 16.08 -10.98
CA VAL A 1087 29.08 15.80 -10.11
C VAL A 1087 30.37 15.97 -10.90
N TRP A 1088 31.35 16.66 -10.31
CA TRP A 1088 32.67 16.93 -10.87
C TRP A 1088 33.76 16.59 -9.85
N THR A 1089 34.96 16.27 -10.32
CA THR A 1089 36.13 16.09 -9.46
C THR A 1089 36.74 17.45 -9.14
N LEU A 1090 36.76 17.85 -7.86
CA LEU A 1090 37.41 19.07 -7.40
C LEU A 1090 38.84 18.78 -6.94
N GLU A 1091 39.81 19.32 -7.67
CA GLU A 1091 41.23 19.24 -7.34
C GLU A 1091 41.76 20.61 -6.87
N TYR A 1092 42.22 20.67 -5.64
CA TYR A 1092 42.81 21.89 -5.08
C TYR A 1092 43.95 21.59 -4.09
N PRO A 1093 45.07 22.35 -4.08
CA PRO A 1093 46.25 21.99 -3.26
C PRO A 1093 46.03 22.03 -1.74
N LYS A 1094 44.96 22.67 -1.25
CA LYS A 1094 44.65 22.84 0.18
C LYS A 1094 43.41 22.01 0.59
N TYR A 1095 43.06 22.04 1.87
CA TYR A 1095 41.81 21.47 2.42
C TYR A 1095 41.61 19.95 2.21
N GLY A 1096 42.66 19.21 1.85
CA GLY A 1096 42.57 17.77 1.59
C GLY A 1096 41.98 17.40 0.23
N LEU A 1097 42.01 18.32 -0.74
CA LEU A 1097 41.48 18.15 -2.10
C LEU A 1097 42.57 17.85 -3.15
N ALA A 1098 43.82 17.65 -2.74
CA ALA A 1098 44.95 17.48 -3.66
C ALA A 1098 44.91 16.18 -4.48
N VAL A 1099 44.13 15.18 -4.04
CA VAL A 1099 43.94 13.89 -4.73
C VAL A 1099 42.67 13.91 -5.61
N GLY A 1100 41.93 15.02 -5.61
CA GLY A 1100 40.62 15.12 -6.23
C GLY A 1100 39.52 14.54 -5.34
N LYS A 1101 38.39 15.23 -5.24
CA LYS A 1101 37.17 14.68 -4.61
C LYS A 1101 35.94 14.98 -5.45
N PRO A 1102 35.02 14.02 -5.58
CA PRO A 1102 33.75 14.26 -6.26
C PRO A 1102 32.89 15.24 -5.45
N VAL A 1103 32.35 16.25 -6.10
CA VAL A 1103 31.45 17.28 -5.54
C VAL A 1103 30.34 17.61 -6.53
N MET A 1104 29.16 17.93 -6.03
CA MET A 1104 28.00 18.33 -6.83
C MET A 1104 27.95 19.84 -7.05
N VAL A 1105 27.62 20.29 -8.26
CA VAL A 1105 27.40 21.72 -8.58
C VAL A 1105 26.00 22.13 -8.13
N ILE A 1106 25.90 23.08 -7.20
CA ILE A 1106 24.62 23.47 -6.57
C ILE A 1106 24.24 24.93 -6.79
N ASP A 1107 25.19 25.85 -6.95
CA ASP A 1107 24.94 27.21 -7.42
C ASP A 1107 25.76 27.41 -8.70
N PHE A 1108 25.15 28.02 -9.71
CA PHE A 1108 25.79 28.32 -10.98
C PHE A 1108 25.31 29.68 -11.47
N GLU A 1109 26.20 30.66 -11.36
CA GLU A 1109 25.94 32.07 -11.68
C GLU A 1109 26.88 32.51 -12.81
N PRO A 1110 26.56 32.20 -14.09
CA PRO A 1110 27.42 32.52 -15.21
C PRO A 1110 27.30 34.01 -15.59
N ASP A 1111 28.44 34.61 -15.89
CA ASP A 1111 28.57 35.87 -16.61
C ASP A 1111 28.88 35.55 -18.08
N LEU A 1112 27.84 35.60 -18.90
CA LEU A 1112 27.89 35.13 -20.29
C LEU A 1112 28.75 36.04 -21.19
N LEU A 1113 29.02 37.28 -20.78
CA LEU A 1113 29.90 38.21 -21.50
C LEU A 1113 31.36 38.03 -21.11
N ALA A 1114 31.62 37.77 -19.82
CA ALA A 1114 32.97 37.54 -19.31
C ALA A 1114 33.47 36.09 -19.48
N ASN A 1115 32.58 35.18 -19.87
CA ASN A 1115 32.84 33.74 -19.98
C ASN A 1115 33.35 33.09 -18.66
N THR A 1116 32.86 33.61 -17.54
CA THR A 1116 33.18 33.11 -16.19
C THR A 1116 31.90 32.71 -15.45
N ALA A 1117 32.00 31.92 -14.39
CA ALA A 1117 30.87 31.64 -13.51
C ALA A 1117 31.28 31.61 -12.05
N ASN A 1118 30.45 32.18 -11.18
CA ASN A 1118 30.54 31.90 -9.75
C ASN A 1118 29.79 30.61 -9.46
N ILE A 1119 30.46 29.66 -8.83
CA ILE A 1119 29.88 28.36 -8.52
C ILE A 1119 30.00 28.05 -7.03
N ILE A 1120 29.02 27.28 -6.53
CA ILE A 1120 29.13 26.60 -5.24
C ILE A 1120 29.00 25.11 -5.48
N LEU A 1121 29.91 24.35 -4.86
CA LEU A 1121 30.02 22.90 -4.94
C LEU A 1121 29.71 22.29 -3.57
N TRP A 1122 29.14 21.09 -3.52
CA TRP A 1122 28.83 20.36 -2.27
C TRP A 1122 29.39 18.94 -2.28
N GLY A 1123 30.00 18.49 -1.17
CA GLY A 1123 30.44 17.11 -1.00
C GLY A 1123 31.16 16.76 0.29
#